data_AF-R7D1I1-F1
#
_entry.id   AF-R7D1I1-F1
#
_cell.length_a   1.000
_cell.length_b   1.000
_cell.length_c   1.000
_cell.angle_alpha   90.00
_cell.angle_beta   90.00
_cell.angle_gamma   90.00
#
_symmetry.space_group_name_H-M   'P 1'
#
loop_
_entity.id
_entity.type
_entity.pdbx_description
1 polymer ?
#
loop_
_entity_poly.entity_id
_entity_poly.type
_entity_poly.pdbx_seq_one_letter_code
_entity_poly.pdbx_strand_id
1 'polypeptide(L)'
;MNDFVAGYSAAGPNAFVQCDSWESNSFSGSIGSWAAGLLFDVVNIDGHDLKFENLGQDKVGAGWNTGNSLFWQCTANELFCYTPVKDAPNRAFGCWGSFSGDGEWAQSNNHVNPRSCFYAQLADRLKTDVSARARLLPRWTDATSSPTVEQAAEMAKQSLEPRLTLEDWISQGTFAASVDPTGLKSVDDLKATPRKAPAKMQFALLNGHLVADGKLLEGNRQEVVWWNGRTKYNFIKTAKPHVTRFVPDQEGLGLTDRIDSALVLMKRRGNVVFDHNYGLWYDLRRTDHERIRRRDGDVWAPLYEQPFGRSGEGKAWDGLTKYDLTRPNAWYWFRLKSFADKAEAAGMLLFHQNYFQHNILEAGAHWVDCPWRDANNINYTDMGEPVNFAGDKRIFVADKFYDTTHPVRRELHRQYIRQCLDNFADNRNVVQLISAEYTGPLHFMEFWLDCIAEWEQETGKHATVALSATKDVQDAILSDPKRAAVVDIIDIRYWHYRTDGTVYAPEGGKNLAPRQHARKMKVGKMGYREAYKAVSEYRTKYPDKAVVLYAQNYPDHGWAVLMGGGSCPVLQVADEAFLAAVPLMDVVPVDTEDYEMIAGKKQGAVLNVHRLTDITVPLSSGKYAVKYIDPQTYEVSVLVDNVKVKDSFRLTVKKEGVYWLQRK
;
A
#
# COMPACT_ATOMS: atom_id res chain seq x y z
N MET A 1 -18.78 -4.44 14.53
CA MET A 1 -17.70 -4.30 15.54
C MET A 1 -17.96 -5.36 16.58
N ASN A 2 -16.91 -6.06 17.00
CA ASN A 2 -16.97 -7.11 18.01
C ASN A 2 -16.39 -6.55 19.32
N ASP A 3 -16.97 -6.86 20.47
CA ASP A 3 -16.60 -6.22 21.74
C ASP A 3 -15.38 -6.87 22.41
N PHE A 4 -15.42 -8.20 22.60
CA PHE A 4 -14.36 -8.95 23.26
C PHE A 4 -13.84 -10.06 22.33
N VAL A 5 -12.67 -9.82 21.73
CA VAL A 5 -12.15 -10.70 20.68
C VAL A 5 -10.69 -11.08 20.79
N ALA A 6 -10.39 -12.30 20.34
CA ALA A 6 -9.04 -12.74 20.05
C ALA A 6 -8.81 -12.74 18.53
N GLY A 7 -7.70 -12.14 18.09
CA GLY A 7 -7.32 -12.06 16.68
C GLY A 7 -6.66 -13.33 16.12
N TYR A 8 -6.41 -13.34 14.82
CA TYR A 8 -5.61 -14.37 14.14
C TYR A 8 -4.21 -14.47 14.77
N SER A 9 -3.80 -15.69 15.16
CA SER A 9 -2.51 -15.96 15.83
C SER A 9 -2.35 -15.38 17.25
N ALA A 10 -3.43 -15.00 17.93
CA ALA A 10 -3.36 -14.62 19.35
C ALA A 10 -2.76 -15.77 20.19
N ALA A 11 -1.62 -15.51 20.83
CA ALA A 11 -0.98 -16.49 21.70
C ALA A 11 -1.84 -16.70 22.96
N GLY A 12 -2.22 -17.95 23.24
CA GLY A 12 -3.01 -18.31 24.42
C GLY A 12 -2.17 -18.74 25.63
N PRO A 13 -2.79 -18.88 26.81
CA PRO A 13 -4.21 -18.61 27.08
C PRO A 13 -4.51 -17.10 27.20
N ASN A 14 -5.71 -16.67 26.77
CA ASN A 14 -6.20 -15.30 26.95
C ASN A 14 -7.50 -15.32 27.77
N ALA A 15 -7.72 -14.33 28.63
CA ALA A 15 -8.90 -14.26 29.46
C ALA A 15 -9.60 -12.90 29.37
N PHE A 16 -10.91 -12.91 29.15
CA PHE A 16 -11.82 -11.79 29.35
C PHE A 16 -12.55 -12.03 30.67
N VAL A 17 -12.30 -11.18 31.67
CA VAL A 17 -12.77 -11.40 33.04
C VAL A 17 -13.63 -10.21 33.47
N GLN A 18 -14.89 -10.47 33.82
CA GLN A 18 -15.86 -9.48 34.25
C GLN A 18 -16.04 -8.35 33.22
N CYS A 19 -16.63 -8.71 32.09
CA CYS A 19 -16.86 -7.80 30.97
C CYS A 19 -18.36 -7.66 30.70
N ASP A 20 -18.79 -6.47 30.29
CA ASP A 20 -20.19 -6.15 29.98
C ASP A 20 -20.20 -5.35 28.67
N SER A 21 -21.02 -5.75 27.70
CA SER A 21 -21.30 -4.98 26.48
C SER A 21 -22.80 -4.70 26.33
N TRP A 22 -23.13 -3.61 25.65
CA TRP A 22 -24.50 -3.12 25.44
C TRP A 22 -24.77 -2.95 23.94
N GLU A 23 -25.91 -3.46 23.45
CA GLU A 23 -26.30 -3.37 22.02
C GLU A 23 -25.19 -3.77 21.04
N SER A 24 -24.61 -4.96 21.29
CA SER A 24 -23.47 -5.48 20.55
C SER A 24 -23.78 -5.65 19.05
N ASN A 25 -22.85 -5.23 18.18
CA ASN A 25 -23.04 -5.24 16.72
C ASN A 25 -22.58 -6.53 16.03
N SER A 26 -21.86 -7.38 16.75
CA SER A 26 -21.35 -8.67 16.28
C SER A 26 -20.98 -9.55 17.47
N PHE A 27 -20.56 -10.78 17.21
CA PHE A 27 -20.30 -11.75 18.28
C PHE A 27 -19.00 -11.47 19.03
N SER A 28 -18.88 -11.95 20.25
CA SER A 28 -17.61 -11.99 20.98
C SER A 28 -17.01 -13.40 20.96
N GLY A 29 -15.69 -13.50 20.85
CA GLY A 29 -14.99 -14.77 20.62
C GLY A 29 -13.71 -14.60 19.81
N SER A 30 -13.17 -15.71 19.28
CA SER A 30 -12.08 -15.61 18.31
C SER A 30 -12.63 -15.22 16.94
N ILE A 31 -12.10 -14.15 16.32
CA ILE A 31 -12.49 -13.68 14.98
C ILE A 31 -11.54 -14.17 13.88
N GLY A 32 -10.69 -15.14 14.19
CA GLY A 32 -9.77 -15.78 13.26
C GLY A 32 -9.37 -17.16 13.75
N SER A 33 -8.50 -17.83 13.00
CA SER A 33 -8.06 -19.20 13.32
C SER A 33 -6.58 -19.23 13.69
N TRP A 34 -6.13 -19.89 14.75
CA TRP A 34 -6.83 -20.56 15.83
C TRP A 34 -6.30 -19.97 17.14
N ALA A 35 -7.17 -19.40 17.98
CA ALA A 35 -6.79 -18.84 19.28
C ALA A 35 -7.17 -19.83 20.39
N ALA A 36 -6.27 -20.74 20.77
CA ALA A 36 -6.57 -21.78 21.77
C ALA A 36 -6.58 -21.23 23.21
N GLY A 37 -7.39 -21.82 24.09
CA GLY A 37 -7.36 -21.49 25.52
C GLY A 37 -7.95 -20.11 25.84
N LEU A 38 -9.08 -19.77 25.24
CA LEU A 38 -9.83 -18.57 25.57
C LEU A 38 -10.70 -18.83 26.79
N LEU A 39 -10.60 -17.95 27.78
CA LEU A 39 -11.49 -17.91 28.93
C LEU A 39 -12.36 -16.66 28.85
N PHE A 40 -13.66 -16.83 28.73
CA PHE A 40 -14.61 -15.76 29.05
C PHE A 40 -15.20 -16.09 30.41
N ASP A 41 -14.97 -15.22 31.38
CA ASP A 41 -15.27 -15.44 32.78
C ASP A 41 -16.10 -14.27 33.30
N VAL A 42 -17.37 -14.51 33.64
CA VAL A 42 -18.33 -13.47 34.03
C VAL A 42 -18.50 -12.41 32.92
N VAL A 43 -18.67 -12.85 31.67
CA VAL A 43 -18.87 -11.95 30.53
C VAL A 43 -20.34 -11.89 30.14
N ASN A 44 -20.89 -10.68 30.04
CA ASN A 44 -22.25 -10.42 29.59
C ASN A 44 -22.22 -9.70 28.23
N ILE A 45 -22.89 -10.28 27.23
CA ILE A 45 -23.05 -9.74 25.88
C ILE A 45 -24.52 -9.43 25.67
N ASP A 46 -24.87 -8.15 25.64
CA ASP A 46 -26.22 -7.74 25.25
C ASP A 46 -26.32 -7.59 23.71
N GLY A 47 -27.44 -8.04 23.15
CA GLY A 47 -27.76 -7.89 21.73
C GLY A 47 -27.03 -8.83 20.75
N HIS A 48 -26.11 -9.68 21.20
CA HIS A 48 -25.40 -10.63 20.32
C HIS A 48 -24.88 -11.89 21.06
N ASP A 49 -24.18 -12.73 20.30
CA ASP A 49 -23.73 -14.07 20.68
C ASP A 49 -22.28 -14.15 21.21
N LEU A 50 -21.98 -15.21 21.95
CA LEU A 50 -20.63 -15.70 22.23
C LEU A 50 -20.32 -16.94 21.39
N LYS A 51 -19.16 -16.96 20.69
CA LYS A 51 -18.89 -17.98 19.68
C LYS A 51 -17.56 -18.71 19.80
N PHE A 52 -17.64 -20.01 20.08
CA PHE A 52 -16.63 -21.04 19.85
C PHE A 52 -17.15 -22.01 18.78
N GLU A 53 -16.86 -21.74 17.51
CA GLU A 53 -17.41 -22.50 16.38
C GLU A 53 -16.49 -22.50 15.15
N ASN A 54 -16.94 -23.20 14.11
CA ASN A 54 -16.35 -23.11 12.78
C ASN A 54 -16.98 -21.94 12.01
N LEU A 55 -16.23 -20.86 11.80
CA LEU A 55 -16.67 -19.66 11.08
C LEU A 55 -16.78 -19.86 9.56
N GLY A 56 -16.52 -21.07 9.04
CA GLY A 56 -16.70 -21.42 7.65
C GLY A 56 -15.83 -20.56 6.72
N GLN A 57 -16.49 -19.89 5.75
CA GLN A 57 -15.84 -19.05 4.74
C GLN A 57 -15.52 -17.64 5.21
N ASP A 58 -16.02 -17.23 6.39
CA ASP A 58 -15.72 -15.91 6.92
C ASP A 58 -14.22 -15.73 7.11
N LYS A 59 -13.75 -14.48 7.00
CA LYS A 59 -12.33 -14.10 7.14
C LYS A 59 -11.42 -14.85 6.16
N VAL A 60 -11.91 -15.11 4.95
CA VAL A 60 -11.20 -15.85 3.89
C VAL A 60 -10.88 -17.29 4.32
N GLY A 61 -11.91 -17.94 4.85
CA GLY A 61 -11.82 -19.30 5.36
C GLY A 61 -10.98 -19.36 6.63
N ALA A 62 -11.48 -18.76 7.70
CA ALA A 62 -10.98 -18.98 9.06
C ALA A 62 -11.08 -20.47 9.40
N GLY A 63 -12.30 -21.03 9.33
CA GLY A 63 -12.57 -22.35 9.86
C GLY A 63 -12.82 -22.29 11.36
N TRP A 64 -12.32 -23.29 12.11
CA TRP A 64 -12.41 -23.31 13.58
C TRP A 64 -11.71 -22.12 14.21
N ASN A 65 -12.42 -21.37 15.06
CA ASN A 65 -11.89 -20.15 15.65
C ASN A 65 -11.10 -20.40 16.94
N THR A 66 -11.46 -21.42 17.71
CA THR A 66 -10.80 -21.79 18.97
C THR A 66 -10.99 -23.27 19.35
N GLY A 67 -10.21 -23.72 20.33
CA GLY A 67 -10.32 -25.01 21.00
C GLY A 67 -9.69 -24.95 22.40
N ASN A 68 -10.01 -25.91 23.27
CA ASN A 68 -9.64 -25.89 24.69
C ASN A 68 -10.08 -24.60 25.43
N SER A 69 -11.23 -24.04 25.06
CA SER A 69 -11.72 -22.77 25.56
C SER A 69 -12.93 -22.94 26.47
N LEU A 70 -13.15 -21.97 27.37
CA LEU A 70 -14.15 -22.02 28.43
C LEU A 70 -14.99 -20.73 28.47
N PHE A 71 -16.30 -20.91 28.46
CA PHE A 71 -17.27 -19.93 28.96
C PHE A 71 -17.60 -20.27 30.42
N TRP A 72 -17.39 -19.33 31.33
CA TRP A 72 -17.69 -19.49 32.75
C TRP A 72 -18.58 -18.34 33.22
N GLN A 73 -19.80 -18.66 33.63
CA GLN A 73 -20.80 -17.68 34.07
C GLN A 73 -21.04 -16.54 33.09
N CYS A 74 -21.12 -16.88 31.81
CA CYS A 74 -21.39 -15.93 30.73
C CYS A 74 -22.89 -15.79 30.45
N THR A 75 -23.27 -14.63 29.91
CA THR A 75 -24.61 -14.37 29.41
C THR A 75 -24.51 -13.79 28.01
N ALA A 76 -25.33 -14.28 27.09
CA ALA A 76 -25.41 -13.81 25.70
C ALA A 76 -26.77 -14.19 25.11
N ASN A 77 -27.12 -13.66 23.93
CA ASN A 77 -28.32 -14.09 23.20
C ASN A 77 -28.24 -15.59 22.86
N GLU A 78 -27.12 -16.01 22.28
CA GLU A 78 -26.79 -17.43 22.06
C GLU A 78 -25.30 -17.69 22.37
N LEU A 79 -25.03 -18.84 22.99
CA LEU A 79 -23.68 -19.34 23.19
C LEU A 79 -23.44 -20.53 22.26
N PHE A 80 -22.52 -20.36 21.33
CA PHE A 80 -22.04 -21.42 20.44
C PHE A 80 -20.80 -22.06 21.10
N CYS A 81 -20.91 -23.28 21.58
CA CYS A 81 -19.82 -24.06 22.18
C CYS A 81 -19.68 -25.39 21.44
N TYR A 82 -18.94 -25.38 20.34
CA TYR A 82 -18.63 -26.57 19.55
C TYR A 82 -17.22 -27.06 19.84
N THR A 83 -17.03 -28.37 19.88
CA THR A 83 -15.70 -28.97 20.07
C THR A 83 -15.07 -29.25 18.70
N PRO A 84 -13.92 -28.62 18.37
CA PRO A 84 -13.32 -28.80 17.05
C PRO A 84 -12.69 -30.18 16.86
N VAL A 85 -12.06 -30.72 17.91
CA VAL A 85 -11.41 -32.03 17.96
C VAL A 85 -11.47 -32.58 19.38
N LYS A 86 -11.47 -33.91 19.51
CA LYS A 86 -11.70 -34.63 20.78
C LYS A 86 -10.71 -34.27 21.90
N ASP A 87 -9.47 -33.92 21.56
CA ASP A 87 -8.39 -33.55 22.48
C ASP A 87 -8.32 -32.04 22.78
N ALA A 88 -9.19 -31.23 22.15
CA ALA A 88 -9.33 -29.81 22.42
C ALA A 88 -10.78 -29.37 22.71
N PRO A 89 -11.49 -30.01 23.66
CA PRO A 89 -12.89 -29.72 23.95
C PRO A 89 -13.10 -28.30 24.44
N ASN A 90 -14.13 -27.66 23.88
CA ASN A 90 -14.65 -26.40 24.39
C ASN A 90 -15.72 -26.66 25.46
N ARG A 91 -15.86 -25.72 26.40
CA ARG A 91 -16.68 -25.89 27.60
C ARG A 91 -17.51 -24.66 27.91
N ALA A 92 -18.67 -24.85 28.50
CA ALA A 92 -19.55 -23.78 28.94
C ALA A 92 -20.27 -24.15 30.24
N PHE A 93 -19.96 -23.43 31.32
CA PHE A 93 -20.43 -23.74 32.67
C PHE A 93 -21.10 -22.54 33.33
N GLY A 94 -22.33 -22.74 33.84
CA GLY A 94 -23.10 -21.68 34.52
C GLY A 94 -23.56 -20.56 33.59
N CYS A 95 -23.72 -20.83 32.30
CA CYS A 95 -24.03 -19.83 31.29
C CYS A 95 -25.53 -19.66 31.04
N TRP A 96 -25.93 -18.49 30.56
CA TRP A 96 -27.33 -18.08 30.35
C TRP A 96 -27.55 -17.59 28.91
N GLY A 97 -28.56 -18.12 28.23
CA GLY A 97 -28.89 -17.78 26.84
C GLY A 97 -29.50 -18.96 26.08
N SER A 98 -29.53 -18.88 24.75
CA SER A 98 -29.67 -20.06 23.88
C SER A 98 -28.36 -20.84 23.82
N PHE A 99 -28.43 -22.16 23.61
CA PHE A 99 -27.25 -23.03 23.66
C PHE A 99 -27.14 -23.88 22.40
N SER A 100 -26.00 -23.77 21.71
CA SER A 100 -25.70 -24.52 20.48
C SER A 100 -24.31 -25.14 20.53
N GLY A 101 -24.20 -26.39 20.06
CA GLY A 101 -22.91 -27.09 19.90
C GLY A 101 -22.70 -28.29 20.81
N ASP A 102 -21.68 -29.07 20.47
CA ASP A 102 -21.32 -30.36 21.05
C ASP A 102 -20.15 -30.28 22.06
N GLY A 103 -19.89 -29.08 22.60
CA GLY A 103 -19.00 -28.84 23.73
C GLY A 103 -19.49 -29.47 25.03
N GLU A 104 -18.68 -29.37 26.08
CA GLU A 104 -19.09 -29.82 27.41
C GLU A 104 -19.91 -28.73 28.11
N TRP A 105 -21.11 -29.08 28.56
CA TRP A 105 -22.03 -28.17 29.21
C TRP A 105 -22.32 -28.62 30.64
N ALA A 106 -22.45 -27.66 31.56
CA ALA A 106 -22.92 -27.91 32.91
C ALA A 106 -23.62 -26.67 33.49
N GLN A 107 -24.71 -26.90 34.23
CA GLN A 107 -25.40 -25.84 34.97
C GLN A 107 -25.91 -24.69 34.06
N SER A 108 -26.39 -25.03 32.86
CA SER A 108 -27.02 -24.06 31.95
C SER A 108 -28.24 -23.41 32.61
N ASN A 109 -28.37 -22.09 32.49
CA ASN A 109 -29.36 -21.27 33.20
C ASN A 109 -29.32 -21.45 34.73
N ASN A 110 -28.12 -21.67 35.28
CA ASN A 110 -27.88 -21.71 36.71
C ASN A 110 -26.57 -21.00 37.05
N HIS A 111 -26.37 -20.71 38.34
CA HIS A 111 -25.11 -20.16 38.84
C HIS A 111 -24.20 -21.26 39.35
N VAL A 112 -22.89 -21.06 39.18
CA VAL A 112 -21.85 -21.98 39.68
C VAL A 112 -20.90 -21.27 40.64
N ASN A 113 -20.27 -22.06 41.51
CA ASN A 113 -19.20 -21.63 42.39
C ASN A 113 -17.88 -22.26 41.94
N PRO A 114 -16.77 -21.50 41.94
CA PRO A 114 -16.62 -20.09 42.33
C PRO A 114 -17.25 -19.11 41.33
N ARG A 115 -17.50 -17.85 41.74
CA ARG A 115 -18.06 -16.82 40.85
C ARG A 115 -17.22 -16.64 39.58
N SER A 116 -15.91 -16.55 39.75
CA SER A 116 -14.93 -16.41 38.66
C SER A 116 -13.96 -17.60 38.65
N CYS A 117 -13.81 -18.24 37.50
CA CYS A 117 -12.83 -19.30 37.31
C CYS A 117 -11.40 -18.75 37.33
N PHE A 118 -11.15 -17.61 36.68
CA PHE A 118 -9.85 -16.97 36.59
C PHE A 118 -9.28 -16.65 37.98
N TYR A 119 -10.09 -16.03 38.85
CA TYR A 119 -9.61 -15.68 40.19
C TYR A 119 -9.44 -16.89 41.10
N ALA A 120 -10.22 -17.95 40.91
CA ALA A 120 -9.98 -19.21 41.62
C ALA A 120 -8.65 -19.86 41.19
N GLN A 121 -8.36 -19.88 39.87
CA GLN A 121 -7.06 -20.33 39.35
C GLN A 121 -5.92 -19.45 39.84
N LEU A 122 -6.13 -18.13 39.93
CA LEU A 122 -5.13 -17.20 40.45
C LEU A 122 -4.83 -17.44 41.93
N ALA A 123 -5.86 -17.61 42.75
CA ALA A 123 -5.73 -17.94 44.17
C ALA A 123 -4.96 -19.25 44.35
N ASP A 124 -5.33 -20.28 43.58
CA ASP A 124 -4.65 -21.57 43.63
C ASP A 124 -3.19 -21.49 43.17
N ARG A 125 -2.90 -20.72 42.12
CA ARG A 125 -1.53 -20.54 41.62
C ARG A 125 -0.63 -19.79 42.62
N LEU A 126 -1.15 -18.72 43.22
CA LEU A 126 -0.38 -17.88 44.15
C LEU A 126 -0.41 -18.40 45.59
N LYS A 127 -1.30 -19.36 45.91
CA LYS A 127 -1.51 -19.92 47.25
C LYS A 127 -1.76 -18.82 48.31
N THR A 128 -2.51 -17.78 47.93
CA THR A 128 -2.88 -16.65 48.79
C THR A 128 -4.33 -16.24 48.53
N ASP A 129 -4.95 -15.57 49.49
CA ASP A 129 -6.22 -14.91 49.25
C ASP A 129 -6.03 -13.76 48.25
N VAL A 130 -6.85 -13.78 47.19
CA VAL A 130 -6.86 -12.77 46.14
C VAL A 130 -8.19 -12.03 46.09
N SER A 131 -9.10 -12.23 47.04
CA SER A 131 -10.47 -11.68 47.02
C SER A 131 -10.49 -10.15 46.88
N ALA A 132 -9.59 -9.46 47.58
CA ALA A 132 -9.41 -8.01 47.46
C ALA A 132 -8.94 -7.56 46.06
N ARG A 133 -8.09 -8.38 45.41
CA ARG A 133 -7.64 -8.16 44.02
C ARG A 133 -8.73 -8.53 43.01
N ALA A 134 -9.52 -9.55 43.32
CA ALA A 134 -10.53 -10.10 42.43
C ALA A 134 -11.58 -9.06 42.07
N ARG A 135 -11.96 -8.24 43.08
CA ARG A 135 -12.92 -7.12 42.96
C ARG A 135 -13.98 -7.50 41.92
N LEU A 136 -14.88 -8.41 42.31
CA LEU A 136 -16.00 -8.85 41.49
C LEU A 136 -17.28 -8.09 41.90
N LEU A 137 -18.05 -7.64 40.90
CA LEU A 137 -19.34 -7.00 41.03
C LEU A 137 -20.24 -7.91 41.86
N PRO A 138 -20.71 -7.45 43.02
CA PRO A 138 -21.61 -8.24 43.86
C PRO A 138 -22.87 -8.58 43.09
N ARG A 139 -23.19 -9.87 43.01
CA ARG A 139 -24.41 -10.38 42.40
C ARG A 139 -25.10 -11.27 43.42
N TRP A 140 -26.36 -10.94 43.71
CA TRP A 140 -27.24 -11.79 44.49
C TRP A 140 -27.73 -12.91 43.58
N THR A 141 -27.15 -14.10 43.73
CA THR A 141 -27.47 -15.28 42.90
C THR A 141 -28.41 -16.26 43.59
N ASP A 142 -28.67 -16.06 44.89
CA ASP A 142 -29.50 -16.94 45.71
C ASP A 142 -30.89 -16.32 45.87
N ALA A 143 -31.77 -16.58 44.90
CA ALA A 143 -33.18 -16.22 44.98
C ALA A 143 -34.03 -17.50 45.01
N THR A 144 -34.98 -17.58 45.95
CA THR A 144 -35.91 -18.72 46.01
C THR A 144 -36.90 -18.65 44.85
N SER A 145 -37.10 -19.78 44.15
CA SER A 145 -38.16 -19.94 43.16
C SER A 145 -39.54 -20.16 43.80
N SER A 146 -39.63 -20.15 45.13
CA SER A 146 -40.87 -20.32 45.91
C SER A 146 -40.84 -19.44 47.15
N PRO A 147 -40.94 -18.11 47.00
CA PRO A 147 -40.90 -17.17 48.13
C PRO A 147 -42.18 -17.26 48.98
N THR A 148 -42.06 -17.01 50.29
CA THR A 148 -43.24 -16.67 51.11
C THR A 148 -43.80 -15.30 50.71
N VAL A 149 -45.01 -14.95 51.17
CA VAL A 149 -45.63 -13.65 50.88
C VAL A 149 -44.73 -12.49 51.37
N GLU A 150 -44.12 -12.64 52.54
CA GLU A 150 -43.21 -11.65 53.12
C GLU A 150 -41.92 -11.53 52.31
N GLN A 151 -41.34 -12.66 51.88
CA GLN A 151 -40.15 -12.67 51.02
C GLN A 151 -40.45 -12.05 49.65
N ALA A 152 -41.62 -12.33 49.07
CA ALA A 152 -42.03 -11.74 47.80
C ALA A 152 -42.25 -10.22 47.92
N ALA A 153 -42.84 -9.75 49.02
CA ALA A 153 -43.01 -8.31 49.29
C ALA A 153 -41.65 -7.60 49.44
N GLU A 154 -40.68 -8.23 50.11
CA GLU A 154 -39.33 -7.70 50.23
C GLU A 154 -38.60 -7.67 48.88
N MET A 155 -38.67 -8.76 48.10
CA MET A 155 -38.10 -8.79 46.73
C MET A 155 -38.76 -7.74 45.80
N ALA A 156 -40.07 -7.51 45.94
CA ALA A 156 -40.80 -6.51 45.17
C ALA A 156 -40.41 -5.07 45.55
N LYS A 157 -40.04 -4.84 46.82
CA LYS A 157 -39.48 -3.55 47.24
C LYS A 157 -38.07 -3.36 46.68
N GLN A 158 -37.23 -4.40 46.71
CA GLN A 158 -35.88 -4.38 46.16
C GLN A 158 -35.87 -4.14 44.64
N SER A 159 -36.86 -4.63 43.90
CA SER A 159 -36.93 -4.45 42.45
C SER A 159 -37.20 -3.00 41.99
N LEU A 160 -37.60 -2.12 42.91
CA LEU A 160 -37.74 -0.68 42.66
C LEU A 160 -36.38 0.03 42.59
N GLU A 161 -35.34 -0.58 43.14
CA GLU A 161 -33.98 -0.05 43.05
C GLU A 161 -33.34 -0.50 41.72
N PRO A 162 -32.80 0.43 40.91
CA PRO A 162 -32.08 0.05 39.70
C PRO A 162 -30.94 -0.91 40.01
N ARG A 163 -30.78 -1.94 39.16
CA ARG A 163 -29.66 -2.87 39.27
C ARG A 163 -28.34 -2.11 39.10
N LEU A 164 -27.41 -2.35 40.02
CA LEU A 164 -26.04 -1.85 39.89
C LEU A 164 -25.38 -2.41 38.61
N THR A 165 -25.04 -1.51 37.70
CA THR A 165 -24.35 -1.83 36.45
C THR A 165 -22.84 -1.97 36.69
N LEU A 166 -22.13 -2.62 35.76
CA LEU A 166 -20.67 -2.71 35.85
C LEU A 166 -20.04 -1.30 35.75
N GLU A 167 -20.57 -0.44 34.87
CA GLU A 167 -20.12 0.94 34.67
C GLU A 167 -20.28 1.79 35.93
N ASP A 168 -21.47 1.78 36.55
CA ASP A 168 -21.73 2.52 37.79
C ASP A 168 -20.81 2.05 38.91
N TRP A 169 -20.63 0.73 39.03
CA TRP A 169 -19.80 0.15 40.08
C TRP A 169 -18.31 0.46 39.91
N ILE A 170 -17.83 0.49 38.66
CA ILE A 170 -16.47 0.97 38.35
C ILE A 170 -16.36 2.44 38.75
N SER A 171 -17.33 3.28 38.38
CA SER A 171 -17.35 4.72 38.62
C SER A 171 -17.45 5.09 40.10
N GLN A 172 -18.16 4.29 40.90
CA GLN A 172 -18.29 4.46 42.35
C GLN A 172 -17.01 4.12 43.11
N GLY A 173 -16.11 3.32 42.54
CA GLY A 173 -14.87 2.93 43.21
C GLY A 173 -13.72 3.88 42.94
N THR A 174 -13.09 4.38 44.00
CA THR A 174 -11.79 5.05 43.91
C THR A 174 -10.69 4.00 43.74
N PHE A 175 -10.22 3.79 42.52
CA PHE A 175 -8.98 3.05 42.29
C PHE A 175 -7.80 3.98 42.62
N ALA A 176 -7.26 3.88 43.83
CA ALA A 176 -5.93 4.41 44.11
C ALA A 176 -4.91 3.51 43.41
N ALA A 177 -4.61 3.79 42.15
CA ALA A 177 -3.49 3.16 41.46
C ALA A 177 -2.24 3.34 42.33
N SER A 178 -1.47 2.26 42.54
CA SER A 178 -0.13 2.41 43.10
C SER A 178 0.73 3.14 42.08
N VAL A 179 0.82 4.46 42.22
CA VAL A 179 1.68 5.33 41.42
C VAL A 179 3.06 5.48 42.05
N ASP A 180 3.41 4.63 43.03
CA ASP A 180 4.71 4.64 43.68
C ASP A 180 5.82 4.44 42.63
N PRO A 181 6.65 5.46 42.35
CA PRO A 181 7.71 5.36 41.36
C PRO A 181 8.93 4.61 41.90
N THR A 182 8.91 4.15 43.17
CA THR A 182 10.05 3.48 43.81
C THR A 182 10.50 2.27 42.99
N GLY A 183 11.72 2.35 42.45
CA GLY A 183 12.32 1.30 41.60
C GLY A 183 12.06 1.43 40.10
N LEU A 184 11.23 2.40 39.66
CA LEU A 184 11.04 2.74 38.25
C LEU A 184 12.09 3.77 37.80
N LYS A 185 12.56 3.66 36.55
CA LYS A 185 13.39 4.70 35.93
C LYS A 185 12.48 5.74 35.27
N SER A 186 12.82 7.03 35.40
CA SER A 186 12.17 8.06 34.60
C SER A 186 12.45 7.83 33.11
N VAL A 187 11.52 8.23 32.24
CA VAL A 187 11.78 8.31 30.79
C VAL A 187 12.96 9.25 30.50
N ASP A 188 13.15 10.28 31.34
CA ASP A 188 14.27 11.22 31.23
C ASP A 188 15.61 10.57 31.61
N ASP A 189 15.59 9.52 32.43
CA ASP A 189 16.77 8.72 32.80
C ASP A 189 17.11 7.67 31.73
N LEU A 190 16.20 7.42 30.79
CA LEU A 190 16.49 6.58 29.64
C LEU A 190 17.37 7.39 28.69
N LYS A 191 18.66 7.05 28.68
CA LYS A 191 19.59 7.53 27.64
C LYS A 191 19.12 6.98 26.29
N ALA A 192 18.29 7.73 25.58
CA ALA A 192 18.01 7.48 24.18
C ALA A 192 19.35 7.48 23.46
N THR A 193 19.72 6.37 22.84
CA THR A 193 20.89 6.37 21.96
C THR A 193 20.44 7.09 20.69
N PRO A 194 20.93 8.31 20.41
CA PRO A 194 20.49 9.05 19.24
C PRO A 194 20.87 8.24 18.00
N ARG A 195 19.86 7.66 17.34
CA ARG A 195 20.08 6.98 16.07
C ARG A 195 20.27 8.06 15.02
N LYS A 196 21.51 8.30 14.60
CA LYS A 196 21.78 9.22 13.48
C LYS A 196 20.98 8.75 12.27
N ALA A 197 20.05 9.58 11.81
CA ALA A 197 19.39 9.35 10.53
C ALA A 197 20.47 9.35 9.43
N PRO A 198 20.37 8.47 8.43
CA PRO A 198 21.28 8.53 7.28
C PRO A 198 21.12 9.89 6.57
N ALA A 199 22.20 10.39 5.98
CA ALA A 199 22.14 11.61 5.18
C ALA A 199 21.25 11.39 3.94
N LYS A 200 20.41 12.39 3.63
CA LYS A 200 19.58 12.39 2.42
C LYS A 200 20.46 12.64 1.19
N MET A 201 20.26 11.88 0.11
CA MET A 201 20.92 12.14 -1.17
C MET A 201 20.27 13.34 -1.88
N GLN A 202 21.03 14.03 -2.71
CA GLN A 202 20.57 15.17 -3.51
C GLN A 202 20.05 14.69 -4.87
N PHE A 203 18.74 14.71 -5.04
CA PHE A 203 18.07 14.36 -6.30
C PHE A 203 18.01 15.57 -7.21
N ALA A 204 18.31 15.37 -8.50
CA ALA A 204 18.26 16.43 -9.51
C ALA A 204 18.01 15.88 -10.90
N LEU A 205 17.64 16.78 -11.82
CA LEU A 205 17.81 16.60 -13.25
C LEU A 205 19.16 17.17 -13.69
N LEU A 206 20.00 16.33 -14.27
CA LEU A 206 21.31 16.72 -14.79
C LEU A 206 21.38 16.32 -16.28
N ASN A 207 21.37 17.31 -17.16
CA ASN A 207 21.34 17.11 -18.63
C ASN A 207 20.24 16.11 -19.07
N GLY A 208 19.02 16.27 -18.54
CA GLY A 208 17.91 15.37 -18.81
C GLY A 208 18.08 13.95 -18.23
N HIS A 209 18.93 13.75 -17.23
CA HIS A 209 19.05 12.50 -16.48
C HIS A 209 18.62 12.68 -15.03
N LEU A 210 17.86 11.72 -14.50
CA LEU A 210 17.59 11.61 -13.07
C LEU A 210 18.83 11.10 -12.35
N VAL A 211 19.32 11.90 -11.41
CA VAL A 211 20.53 11.60 -10.63
C VAL A 211 20.28 11.72 -9.13
N ALA A 212 21.07 11.00 -8.35
CA ALA A 212 21.23 11.20 -6.91
C ALA A 212 22.72 11.40 -6.58
N ASP A 213 23.05 12.49 -5.89
CA ASP A 213 24.44 12.92 -5.63
C ASP A 213 25.30 12.98 -6.90
N GLY A 214 24.71 13.42 -8.02
CA GLY A 214 25.37 13.54 -9.31
C GLY A 214 25.60 12.21 -10.05
N LYS A 215 25.14 11.08 -9.50
CA LYS A 215 25.24 9.75 -10.13
C LYS A 215 23.91 9.36 -10.75
N LEU A 216 23.95 8.74 -11.93
CA LEU A 216 22.77 8.21 -12.61
C LEU A 216 21.99 7.27 -11.68
N LEU A 217 20.69 7.50 -11.58
CA LEU A 217 19.79 6.52 -10.98
C LEU A 217 19.53 5.41 -12.01
N GLU A 218 19.89 4.18 -11.66
CA GLU A 218 19.68 2.97 -12.45
C GLU A 218 18.99 1.88 -11.61
N GLY A 219 18.20 1.04 -12.28
CA GLY A 219 17.51 -0.08 -11.65
C GLY A 219 16.06 -0.23 -12.12
N ASN A 220 15.43 -1.28 -11.61
CA ASN A 220 14.07 -1.66 -11.95
C ASN A 220 13.02 -0.88 -11.15
N ARG A 221 11.74 -1.09 -11.50
CA ARG A 221 10.59 -0.55 -10.79
C ARG A 221 9.80 -1.65 -10.08
N GLN A 222 9.41 -1.40 -8.85
CA GLN A 222 8.53 -2.27 -8.08
C GLN A 222 7.13 -1.64 -7.98
N GLU A 223 6.15 -2.29 -8.61
CA GLU A 223 4.74 -1.94 -8.46
C GLU A 223 4.12 -2.54 -7.20
N VAL A 224 3.07 -1.87 -6.70
CA VAL A 224 2.23 -2.38 -5.63
C VAL A 224 1.21 -3.42 -6.10
N VAL A 225 0.84 -4.31 -5.18
CA VAL A 225 -0.28 -5.24 -5.37
C VAL A 225 -1.59 -4.51 -5.06
N TRP A 226 -2.55 -4.53 -5.98
CA TRP A 226 -3.78 -3.72 -5.84
C TRP A 226 -4.78 -4.20 -4.77
N TRP A 227 -4.90 -5.51 -4.53
CA TRP A 227 -5.97 -6.07 -3.68
C TRP A 227 -5.79 -7.51 -3.16
N ASN A 228 -4.89 -8.33 -3.71
CA ASN A 228 -4.92 -9.79 -3.52
C ASN A 228 -4.06 -10.34 -2.36
N GLY A 229 -3.79 -9.53 -1.34
CA GLY A 229 -3.03 -9.93 -0.16
C GLY A 229 -3.70 -11.04 0.67
N ARG A 230 -2.93 -11.74 1.50
CA ARG A 230 -3.41 -12.71 2.50
C ARG A 230 -2.52 -12.67 3.74
N THR A 231 -3.10 -12.95 4.90
CA THR A 231 -2.39 -13.12 6.18
C THR A 231 -1.85 -14.54 6.41
N LYS A 232 -2.18 -15.50 5.51
CA LYS A 232 -1.75 -16.90 5.63
C LYS A 232 -0.25 -17.04 5.31
N TYR A 233 0.46 -17.81 6.13
CA TYR A 233 1.93 -17.98 6.06
C TYR A 233 2.46 -18.41 4.67
N ASN A 234 1.72 -19.28 3.98
CA ASN A 234 2.10 -19.74 2.63
C ASN A 234 2.10 -18.61 1.59
N PHE A 235 1.19 -17.65 1.71
CA PHE A 235 1.11 -16.49 0.82
C PHE A 235 2.17 -15.43 1.16
N ILE A 236 2.43 -15.19 2.45
CA ILE A 236 3.40 -14.17 2.91
C ILE A 236 4.78 -14.37 2.25
N LYS A 237 5.19 -15.62 1.98
CA LYS A 237 6.45 -15.96 1.32
C LYS A 237 6.61 -15.36 -0.08
N THR A 238 5.51 -15.12 -0.80
CA THR A 238 5.52 -14.57 -2.16
C THR A 238 5.10 -13.09 -2.19
N ALA A 239 4.87 -12.49 -1.02
CA ALA A 239 4.39 -11.13 -0.95
C ALA A 239 5.40 -10.10 -1.48
N LYS A 240 4.84 -9.00 -1.97
CA LYS A 240 5.57 -7.80 -2.39
C LYS A 240 5.34 -6.67 -1.38
N PRO A 241 6.30 -5.74 -1.24
CA PRO A 241 6.10 -4.55 -0.43
C PRO A 241 4.85 -3.77 -0.83
N HIS A 242 4.07 -3.33 0.16
CA HIS A 242 2.93 -2.44 -0.02
C HIS A 242 2.84 -1.52 1.21
N VAL A 243 3.50 -0.36 1.17
CA VAL A 243 3.72 0.47 2.38
C VAL A 243 2.44 1.06 2.98
N THR A 244 1.31 1.02 2.27
CA THR A 244 -0.03 1.42 2.75
C THR A 244 -0.99 0.25 2.95
N ARG A 245 -0.48 -0.99 3.04
CA ARG A 245 -1.27 -2.15 3.46
C ARG A 245 -1.21 -2.25 4.98
N PHE A 246 -2.36 -2.46 5.60
CA PHE A 246 -2.49 -2.61 7.03
C PHE A 246 -3.04 -3.99 7.40
N VAL A 247 -2.35 -4.64 8.34
CA VAL A 247 -2.83 -5.84 9.03
C VAL A 247 -2.74 -5.53 10.52
N PRO A 248 -3.87 -5.49 11.24
CA PRO A 248 -3.88 -5.28 12.69
C PRO A 248 -2.90 -6.22 13.41
N ASP A 249 -2.13 -5.66 14.34
CA ASP A 249 -1.14 -6.34 15.20
C ASP A 249 -0.05 -7.15 14.50
N GLN A 250 0.11 -7.01 13.18
CA GLN A 250 1.06 -7.79 12.40
C GLN A 250 1.90 -6.91 11.48
N GLU A 251 3.20 -6.89 11.75
CA GLU A 251 4.18 -6.19 10.94
C GLU A 251 5.11 -7.14 10.18
N GLY A 252 5.46 -6.80 8.95
CA GLY A 252 6.35 -7.57 8.10
C GLY A 252 5.97 -7.50 6.63
N LEU A 253 6.82 -8.08 5.78
CA LEU A 253 6.52 -8.21 4.36
C LEU A 253 5.20 -8.97 4.17
N GLY A 254 4.28 -8.48 3.34
CA GLY A 254 2.98 -9.13 3.13
C GLY A 254 1.91 -8.79 4.16
N LEU A 255 2.30 -8.14 5.26
CA LEU A 255 1.46 -7.71 6.37
C LEU A 255 1.44 -6.18 6.41
N THR A 256 1.50 -5.56 7.60
CA THR A 256 1.89 -4.14 7.71
C THR A 256 3.39 -4.00 7.46
N ASP A 257 3.78 -3.63 6.24
CA ASP A 257 5.21 -3.59 5.87
C ASP A 257 6.02 -2.68 6.80
N ARG A 258 7.20 -3.13 7.22
CA ARG A 258 8.19 -2.24 7.83
C ARG A 258 8.91 -1.49 6.71
N ILE A 259 8.82 -0.17 6.70
CA ILE A 259 9.36 0.67 5.62
C ILE A 259 10.86 0.42 5.40
N ASP A 260 11.65 0.30 6.48
CA ASP A 260 13.09 0.02 6.38
C ASP A 260 13.36 -1.34 5.70
N SER A 261 12.60 -2.36 6.07
CA SER A 261 12.72 -3.69 5.47
C SER A 261 12.28 -3.70 4.01
N ALA A 262 11.22 -2.96 3.66
CA ALA A 262 10.75 -2.80 2.29
C ALA A 262 11.83 -2.16 1.41
N LEU A 263 12.46 -1.07 1.85
CA LEU A 263 13.55 -0.40 1.14
C LEU A 263 14.75 -1.33 0.92
N VAL A 264 15.19 -2.04 1.96
CA VAL A 264 16.30 -3.00 1.86
C VAL A 264 15.98 -4.11 0.87
N LEU A 265 14.76 -4.66 0.91
CA LEU A 265 14.33 -5.70 -0.01
C LEU A 265 14.28 -5.20 -1.46
N MET A 266 13.74 -4.01 -1.67
CA MET A 266 13.65 -3.40 -2.99
C MET A 266 15.04 -3.15 -3.59
N LYS A 267 15.96 -2.58 -2.80
CA LYS A 267 17.35 -2.35 -3.20
C LYS A 267 18.08 -3.65 -3.53
N ARG A 268 17.91 -4.70 -2.71
CA ARG A 268 18.48 -6.04 -2.99
C ARG A 268 17.94 -6.69 -4.26
N ARG A 269 16.72 -6.33 -4.67
CA ARG A 269 16.10 -6.76 -5.93
C ARG A 269 16.48 -5.86 -7.11
N GLY A 270 17.39 -4.92 -6.93
CA GLY A 270 17.84 -3.99 -7.96
C GLY A 270 16.77 -2.98 -8.37
N ASN A 271 15.83 -2.61 -7.50
CA ASN A 271 14.84 -1.58 -7.79
C ASN A 271 15.33 -0.20 -7.35
N VAL A 272 15.04 0.81 -8.17
CA VAL A 272 15.28 2.23 -7.89
C VAL A 272 13.98 3.03 -7.77
N VAL A 273 12.88 2.53 -8.35
CA VAL A 273 11.54 3.15 -8.26
C VAL A 273 10.58 2.26 -7.47
N PHE A 274 9.84 2.86 -6.53
CA PHE A 274 8.61 2.30 -6.00
C PHE A 274 7.41 2.98 -6.65
N ASP A 275 6.63 2.24 -7.44
CA ASP A 275 5.46 2.77 -8.14
C ASP A 275 4.20 2.40 -7.36
N HIS A 276 3.58 3.42 -6.79
CA HIS A 276 2.53 3.29 -5.80
C HIS A 276 1.25 4.00 -6.26
N ASN A 277 0.15 3.26 -6.20
CA ASN A 277 -1.22 3.75 -6.26
C ASN A 277 -2.00 3.25 -5.03
N TYR A 278 -3.11 3.91 -4.67
CA TYR A 278 -4.00 3.42 -3.62
C TYR A 278 -4.70 2.12 -4.03
N GLY A 279 -5.12 1.32 -3.05
CA GLY A 279 -5.68 -0.02 -3.30
C GLY A 279 -6.99 -0.01 -4.07
N LEU A 280 -7.28 -1.10 -4.79
CA LEU A 280 -8.48 -1.21 -5.63
C LEU A 280 -9.78 -1.12 -4.82
N TRP A 281 -9.77 -1.67 -3.62
CA TRP A 281 -10.82 -1.61 -2.60
C TRP A 281 -10.22 -1.85 -1.21
N TYR A 282 -10.99 -1.57 -0.17
CA TYR A 282 -10.49 -1.53 1.20
C TYR A 282 -10.12 -2.89 1.79
N ASP A 283 -10.92 -3.95 1.59
CA ASP A 283 -10.72 -5.23 2.31
C ASP A 283 -10.98 -6.48 1.45
N LEU A 284 -10.57 -7.65 1.96
CA LEU A 284 -10.59 -8.89 1.20
C LEU A 284 -11.99 -9.43 0.87
N ARG A 285 -13.07 -8.94 1.49
CA ARG A 285 -14.43 -9.36 1.10
C ARG A 285 -14.68 -9.10 -0.38
N ARG A 286 -14.18 -8.00 -0.94
CA ARG A 286 -14.34 -7.64 -2.35
C ARG A 286 -13.47 -8.45 -3.32
N THR A 287 -12.66 -9.39 -2.82
CA THR A 287 -12.00 -10.37 -3.68
C THR A 287 -12.98 -11.29 -4.42
N ASP A 288 -14.24 -11.38 -3.97
CA ASP A 288 -15.34 -12.02 -4.71
C ASP A 288 -15.65 -11.33 -6.06
N HIS A 289 -15.16 -10.12 -6.28
CA HIS A 289 -15.43 -9.29 -7.46
C HIS A 289 -16.93 -9.07 -7.71
N GLU A 290 -17.71 -8.98 -6.63
CA GLU A 290 -19.15 -8.72 -6.73
C GLU A 290 -19.50 -7.25 -6.55
N ARG A 291 -20.70 -6.89 -7.02
CA ARG A 291 -21.26 -5.53 -6.92
C ARG A 291 -22.14 -5.33 -5.68
N ILE A 292 -22.29 -6.37 -4.87
CA ILE A 292 -23.28 -6.45 -3.80
C ILE A 292 -22.82 -5.62 -2.60
N ARG A 293 -23.77 -4.93 -1.96
CA ARG A 293 -23.54 -4.17 -0.73
C ARG A 293 -23.17 -5.13 0.41
N ARG A 294 -22.19 -4.77 1.23
CA ARG A 294 -21.85 -5.56 2.42
C ARG A 294 -22.91 -5.35 3.50
N ARG A 295 -23.29 -6.43 4.19
CA ARG A 295 -24.37 -6.40 5.18
C ARG A 295 -24.00 -5.50 6.36
N ASP A 296 -22.74 -5.50 6.77
CA ASP A 296 -22.21 -4.83 7.94
C ASP A 296 -20.73 -4.41 7.74
N GLY A 297 -20.16 -3.80 8.78
CA GLY A 297 -18.77 -3.34 8.83
C GLY A 297 -17.76 -4.44 9.18
N ASP A 298 -18.07 -5.73 9.02
CA ASP A 298 -17.11 -6.80 9.30
C ASP A 298 -16.01 -6.88 8.24
N VAL A 299 -14.80 -6.37 8.51
CA VAL A 299 -13.73 -6.26 7.51
C VAL A 299 -12.71 -7.40 7.58
N TRP A 300 -12.13 -7.76 6.43
CA TRP A 300 -11.19 -8.89 6.32
C TRP A 300 -9.81 -8.40 5.86
N ALA A 301 -8.82 -8.48 6.76
CA ALA A 301 -7.44 -8.06 6.50
C ALA A 301 -6.70 -9.02 5.52
N PRO A 302 -5.72 -8.54 4.73
CA PRO A 302 -5.15 -7.19 4.77
C PRO A 302 -6.07 -6.08 4.26
N LEU A 303 -5.95 -4.92 4.89
CA LEU A 303 -6.67 -3.70 4.56
C LEU A 303 -5.79 -2.83 3.65
N TYR A 304 -6.35 -2.35 2.55
CA TYR A 304 -5.69 -1.47 1.61
C TYR A 304 -6.24 -0.06 1.78
N GLU A 305 -5.53 0.70 2.62
CA GLU A 305 -5.95 2.03 3.04
C GLU A 305 -6.10 2.98 1.84
N GLN A 306 -7.18 3.75 1.87
CA GLN A 306 -7.50 4.77 0.89
C GLN A 306 -6.92 6.12 1.33
N PRO A 307 -6.68 7.08 0.41
CA PRO A 307 -6.11 8.38 0.76
C PRO A 307 -7.10 9.29 1.51
N PHE A 308 -8.37 8.92 1.58
CA PHE A 308 -9.45 9.67 2.23
C PHE A 308 -9.82 9.03 3.57
N GLY A 309 -10.02 9.87 4.57
CA GLY A 309 -10.51 9.49 5.89
C GLY A 309 -12.00 9.17 5.87
N ARG A 310 -12.43 8.32 6.80
CA ARG A 310 -13.84 8.06 7.05
C ARG A 310 -14.44 9.24 7.83
N SER A 311 -15.68 9.60 7.48
CA SER A 311 -16.43 10.72 8.09
C SER A 311 -16.94 10.38 9.49
N GLY A 312 -17.26 9.10 9.75
CA GLY A 312 -18.06 8.72 10.92
C GLY A 312 -19.57 8.76 10.66
N GLU A 313 -19.99 9.21 9.47
CA GLU A 313 -21.39 9.43 9.12
C GLU A 313 -21.87 8.46 8.03
N GLY A 314 -23.15 8.09 8.12
CA GLY A 314 -23.80 7.22 7.16
C GLY A 314 -23.16 5.84 7.02
N LYS A 315 -23.63 5.06 6.04
CA LYS A 315 -23.10 3.73 5.73
C LYS A 315 -22.74 3.64 4.26
N ALA A 316 -21.47 3.37 3.98
CA ALA A 316 -20.92 3.13 2.66
C ALA A 316 -21.26 1.71 2.15
N TRP A 317 -20.93 1.44 0.89
CA TRP A 317 -21.26 0.18 0.24
C TRP A 317 -20.53 -1.04 0.83
N ASP A 318 -19.37 -0.81 1.45
CA ASP A 318 -18.58 -1.79 2.19
C ASP A 318 -19.07 -2.01 3.63
N GLY A 319 -20.14 -1.31 4.03
CA GLY A 319 -20.76 -1.43 5.35
C GLY A 319 -20.08 -0.64 6.46
N LEU A 320 -19.00 0.08 6.16
CA LEU A 320 -18.35 1.04 7.06
C LEU A 320 -19.00 2.43 6.92
N THR A 321 -18.51 3.43 7.65
CA THR A 321 -18.97 4.81 7.47
C THR A 321 -18.52 5.37 6.13
N LYS A 322 -19.20 6.40 5.62
CA LYS A 322 -18.82 7.05 4.36
C LYS A 322 -17.48 7.76 4.49
N TYR A 323 -16.74 7.89 3.40
CA TYR A 323 -15.56 8.75 3.30
C TYR A 323 -15.94 10.23 3.33
N ASP A 324 -15.01 11.05 3.79
CA ASP A 324 -14.98 12.48 3.49
C ASP A 324 -13.76 12.74 2.59
N LEU A 325 -14.03 13.06 1.33
CA LEU A 325 -13.00 13.31 0.32
C LEU A 325 -12.16 14.56 0.61
N THR A 326 -12.61 15.43 1.52
CA THR A 326 -11.86 16.62 1.99
C THR A 326 -11.02 16.33 3.23
N ARG A 327 -11.13 15.13 3.80
CA ARG A 327 -10.37 14.70 4.99
C ARG A 327 -9.28 13.71 4.58
N PRO A 328 -7.98 14.08 4.62
CA PRO A 328 -6.89 13.15 4.34
C PRO A 328 -6.84 12.00 5.36
N ASN A 329 -6.58 10.78 4.89
CA ASN A 329 -6.26 9.64 5.78
C ASN A 329 -4.83 9.80 6.33
N ALA A 330 -4.72 10.31 7.56
CA ALA A 330 -3.44 10.59 8.20
C ALA A 330 -2.47 9.40 8.19
N TRP A 331 -2.98 8.16 8.36
CA TRP A 331 -2.13 6.98 8.33
C TRP A 331 -1.57 6.70 6.94
N TYR A 332 -2.42 6.74 5.89
CA TYR A 332 -1.99 6.55 4.50
C TYR A 332 -0.88 7.53 4.11
N TRP A 333 -1.10 8.83 4.38
CA TRP A 333 -0.18 9.89 4.03
C TRP A 333 1.12 9.85 4.84
N PHE A 334 1.04 9.58 6.15
CA PHE A 334 2.22 9.38 7.00
C PHE A 334 3.09 8.23 6.52
N ARG A 335 2.47 7.13 6.09
CA ARG A 335 3.19 5.93 5.63
C ARG A 335 3.94 6.18 4.33
N LEU A 336 3.32 6.86 3.35
CA LEU A 336 4.02 7.24 2.13
C LEU A 336 5.09 8.31 2.37
N LYS A 337 4.83 9.30 3.23
CA LYS A 337 5.81 10.32 3.60
C LYS A 337 7.04 9.69 4.24
N SER A 338 6.82 8.78 5.19
CA SER A 338 7.87 8.01 5.85
C SER A 338 8.68 7.16 4.87
N PHE A 339 8.04 6.61 3.84
CA PHE A 339 8.75 5.92 2.76
C PHE A 339 9.61 6.90 1.96
N ALA A 340 9.04 8.01 1.48
CA ALA A 340 9.75 9.02 0.70
C ALA A 340 10.99 9.55 1.44
N ASP A 341 10.84 9.96 2.70
CA ASP A 341 11.94 10.49 3.52
C ASP A 341 13.09 9.49 3.72
N LYS A 342 12.76 8.21 3.89
CA LYS A 342 13.77 7.15 4.05
C LYS A 342 14.37 6.71 2.72
N ALA A 343 13.59 6.77 1.64
CA ALA A 343 14.02 6.47 0.28
C ALA A 343 15.05 7.49 -0.24
N GLU A 344 15.02 8.74 0.23
CA GLU A 344 16.03 9.75 -0.13
C GLU A 344 17.45 9.32 0.23
N ALA A 345 17.63 8.72 1.41
CA ALA A 345 18.92 8.17 1.82
C ALA A 345 19.30 6.88 1.09
N ALA A 346 18.33 6.18 0.52
CA ALA A 346 18.55 4.92 -0.19
C ALA A 346 18.90 5.12 -1.68
N GLY A 347 18.74 6.34 -2.20
CA GLY A 347 18.86 6.63 -3.64
C GLY A 347 17.65 6.11 -4.43
N MET A 348 16.45 6.17 -3.86
CA MET A 348 15.24 5.59 -4.46
C MET A 348 14.14 6.64 -4.66
N LEU A 349 13.41 6.49 -5.76
CA LEU A 349 12.28 7.34 -6.14
C LEU A 349 10.95 6.71 -5.70
N LEU A 350 10.02 7.57 -5.27
CA LEU A 350 8.60 7.24 -5.17
C LEU A 350 7.88 7.78 -6.39
N PHE A 351 7.36 6.90 -7.24
CA PHE A 351 6.39 7.25 -8.28
C PHE A 351 5.01 7.22 -7.64
N HIS A 352 4.47 8.41 -7.38
CA HIS A 352 3.19 8.58 -6.73
C HIS A 352 2.10 8.76 -7.78
N GLN A 353 1.31 7.72 -7.98
CA GLN A 353 0.16 7.73 -8.88
C GLN A 353 -1.01 8.38 -8.14
N ASN A 354 -1.36 9.62 -8.50
CA ASN A 354 -2.39 10.37 -7.80
C ASN A 354 -3.75 9.65 -7.88
N TYR A 355 -4.09 9.11 -9.04
CA TYR A 355 -5.32 8.36 -9.25
C TYR A 355 -5.07 6.89 -9.61
N PHE A 356 -6.14 6.10 -9.63
CA PHE A 356 -6.13 4.73 -10.13
C PHE A 356 -7.29 4.52 -11.12
N GLN A 357 -7.02 4.68 -12.42
CA GLN A 357 -8.05 4.68 -13.45
C GLN A 357 -8.80 3.34 -13.56
N HIS A 358 -8.16 2.25 -13.14
CA HIS A 358 -8.76 0.92 -13.14
C HIS A 358 -10.12 0.85 -12.42
N ASN A 359 -10.34 1.71 -11.42
CA ASN A 359 -11.61 1.82 -10.69
C ASN A 359 -12.79 2.28 -11.55
N ILE A 360 -12.56 3.02 -12.64
CA ILE A 360 -13.62 3.77 -13.35
C ILE A 360 -13.96 3.23 -14.76
N LEU A 361 -13.23 2.22 -15.26
CA LEU A 361 -13.38 1.72 -16.64
C LEU A 361 -13.56 0.20 -16.80
N GLU A 362 -13.34 -0.60 -15.75
CA GLU A 362 -13.12 -2.04 -15.95
C GLU A 362 -14.28 -2.94 -15.52
N ALA A 363 -14.69 -2.85 -14.26
CA ALA A 363 -15.69 -3.72 -13.68
C ALA A 363 -16.41 -2.99 -12.54
N GLY A 364 -17.71 -3.26 -12.40
CA GLY A 364 -18.54 -2.65 -11.36
C GLY A 364 -18.00 -2.92 -9.95
N ALA A 365 -17.41 -4.09 -9.71
CA ALA A 365 -16.79 -4.43 -8.43
C ALA A 365 -15.64 -3.48 -8.03
N HIS A 366 -14.96 -2.87 -9.00
CA HIS A 366 -13.87 -1.93 -8.77
C HIS A 366 -14.41 -0.54 -8.40
N TRP A 367 -15.65 -0.25 -8.80
CA TRP A 367 -16.32 1.04 -8.59
C TRP A 367 -17.18 1.06 -7.33
N VAL A 368 -17.82 -0.07 -6.98
CA VAL A 368 -18.83 -0.09 -5.91
C VAL A 368 -18.32 0.35 -4.55
N ASP A 369 -17.03 0.11 -4.25
CA ASP A 369 -16.35 0.53 -3.01
C ASP A 369 -15.45 1.76 -3.22
N CYS A 370 -15.40 2.32 -4.43
CA CYS A 370 -14.56 3.48 -4.74
C CYS A 370 -14.99 4.70 -3.90
N PRO A 371 -14.06 5.42 -3.23
CA PRO A 371 -14.41 6.59 -2.40
C PRO A 371 -15.16 7.68 -3.16
N TRP A 372 -14.86 7.86 -4.45
CA TRP A 372 -15.45 8.91 -5.30
C TRP A 372 -16.92 8.67 -5.68
N ARG A 373 -17.47 7.49 -5.41
CA ARG A 373 -18.87 7.15 -5.67
C ARG A 373 -19.79 7.80 -4.62
N ASP A 374 -20.93 8.35 -5.04
CA ASP A 374 -21.91 9.01 -4.15
C ASP A 374 -22.37 8.14 -2.96
N ALA A 375 -22.52 6.82 -3.17
CA ALA A 375 -22.86 5.90 -2.10
C ALA A 375 -21.79 5.82 -0.98
N ASN A 376 -20.55 6.20 -1.27
CA ASN A 376 -19.40 5.98 -0.40
C ASN A 376 -18.83 7.26 0.21
N ASN A 377 -19.30 8.45 -0.16
CA ASN A 377 -18.83 9.70 0.42
C ASN A 377 -19.97 10.65 0.82
N ILE A 378 -19.63 11.69 1.58
CA ILE A 378 -20.55 12.74 2.03
C ILE A 378 -20.43 14.04 1.20
N ASN A 379 -19.66 14.01 0.11
CA ASN A 379 -19.24 15.21 -0.63
C ASN A 379 -20.09 15.47 -1.89
N TYR A 380 -21.12 14.65 -2.16
CA TYR A 380 -22.08 14.84 -3.26
C TYR A 380 -21.40 14.97 -4.64
N THR A 381 -20.70 13.93 -5.06
CA THR A 381 -19.89 13.93 -6.29
C THR A 381 -20.72 13.87 -7.58
N ASP A 382 -22.03 13.56 -7.50
CA ASP A 382 -22.96 13.45 -8.63
C ASP A 382 -22.46 12.46 -9.72
N MET A 383 -21.94 11.33 -9.27
CA MET A 383 -21.50 10.24 -10.15
C MET A 383 -22.70 9.44 -10.71
N GLY A 384 -23.86 9.59 -10.09
CA GLY A 384 -25.14 9.06 -10.55
C GLY A 384 -25.45 7.70 -9.94
N GLU A 385 -26.48 7.68 -9.09
CA GLU A 385 -27.01 6.50 -8.42
C GLU A 385 -28.48 6.26 -8.82
N PRO A 386 -28.94 5.00 -8.85
CA PRO A 386 -28.14 3.78 -8.79
C PRO A 386 -27.24 3.64 -10.02
N VAL A 387 -26.06 3.04 -9.83
CA VAL A 387 -25.08 2.85 -10.92
C VAL A 387 -25.65 1.95 -12.02
N ASN A 388 -25.65 2.45 -13.27
CA ASN A 388 -26.01 1.66 -14.44
C ASN A 388 -24.81 0.82 -14.91
N PHE A 389 -24.73 -0.43 -14.44
CA PHE A 389 -23.68 -1.36 -14.87
C PHE A 389 -23.97 -1.92 -16.26
N ALA A 390 -23.06 -1.67 -17.22
CA ALA A 390 -23.18 -2.20 -18.56
C ALA A 390 -23.11 -3.74 -18.54
N GLY A 391 -24.19 -4.37 -19.01
CA GLY A 391 -24.37 -5.83 -18.97
C GLY A 391 -24.33 -6.40 -17.55
N ASP A 392 -24.77 -5.62 -16.55
CA ASP A 392 -24.69 -5.94 -15.11
C ASP A 392 -23.28 -6.37 -14.65
N LYS A 393 -22.21 -5.84 -15.27
CA LYS A 393 -20.84 -6.21 -14.88
C LYS A 393 -19.83 -5.10 -15.05
N ARG A 394 -19.92 -4.36 -16.14
CA ARG A 394 -18.92 -3.37 -16.55
C ARG A 394 -19.30 -1.98 -16.06
N ILE A 395 -18.30 -1.13 -15.90
CA ILE A 395 -18.45 0.26 -15.47
C ILE A 395 -17.74 1.17 -16.46
N PHE A 396 -18.37 2.31 -16.78
CA PHE A 396 -17.84 3.34 -17.66
C PHE A 396 -18.25 4.71 -17.10
N VAL A 397 -17.56 5.16 -16.06
CA VAL A 397 -17.86 6.45 -15.39
C VAL A 397 -16.77 7.49 -15.59
N ALA A 398 -15.75 7.19 -16.41
CA ALA A 398 -14.61 8.07 -16.59
C ALA A 398 -14.99 9.43 -17.19
N ASP A 399 -15.97 9.52 -18.10
CA ASP A 399 -16.43 10.82 -18.62
C ASP A 399 -16.98 11.73 -17.52
N LYS A 400 -17.71 11.18 -16.54
CA LYS A 400 -18.18 11.95 -15.38
C LYS A 400 -17.06 12.27 -14.41
N PHE A 401 -16.18 11.30 -14.16
CA PHE A 401 -15.06 11.45 -13.23
C PHE A 401 -14.09 12.52 -13.72
N TYR A 402 -13.79 12.54 -15.01
CA TYR A 402 -12.87 13.49 -15.64
C TYR A 402 -13.56 14.78 -16.10
N ASP A 403 -14.85 14.98 -15.82
CA ASP A 403 -15.55 16.22 -16.15
C ASP A 403 -15.12 17.34 -15.19
N THR A 404 -14.30 18.26 -15.71
CA THR A 404 -13.78 19.42 -14.99
C THR A 404 -14.73 20.61 -15.01
N THR A 405 -15.91 20.50 -15.63
CA THR A 405 -16.92 21.57 -15.65
C THR A 405 -17.89 21.49 -14.47
N HIS A 406 -18.03 20.31 -13.86
CA HIS A 406 -18.88 20.14 -12.68
C HIS A 406 -18.25 20.79 -11.44
N PRO A 407 -18.90 21.79 -10.82
CA PRO A 407 -18.25 22.65 -9.82
C PRO A 407 -17.76 21.89 -8.58
N VAL A 408 -18.55 20.95 -8.06
CA VAL A 408 -18.17 20.18 -6.86
C VAL A 408 -16.99 19.24 -7.14
N ARG A 409 -17.11 18.36 -8.16
CA ARG A 409 -16.04 17.44 -8.56
C ARG A 409 -14.75 18.16 -8.93
N ARG A 410 -14.83 19.26 -9.69
CA ARG A 410 -13.66 20.06 -10.06
C ARG A 410 -12.89 20.52 -8.82
N GLU A 411 -13.60 21.04 -7.82
CA GLU A 411 -12.96 21.50 -6.58
C GLU A 411 -12.40 20.33 -5.75
N LEU A 412 -13.11 19.21 -5.65
CA LEU A 412 -12.61 18.01 -4.98
C LEU A 412 -11.35 17.46 -5.65
N HIS A 413 -11.30 17.41 -6.98
CA HIS A 413 -10.09 17.04 -7.72
C HIS A 413 -8.96 18.01 -7.46
N ARG A 414 -9.22 19.32 -7.51
CA ARG A 414 -8.20 20.35 -7.22
C ARG A 414 -7.62 20.18 -5.81
N GLN A 415 -8.47 20.02 -4.79
CA GLN A 415 -8.04 19.81 -3.41
C GLN A 415 -7.23 18.52 -3.25
N TYR A 416 -7.69 17.43 -3.85
CA TYR A 416 -6.97 16.16 -3.78
C TYR A 416 -5.61 16.23 -4.47
N ILE A 417 -5.51 16.87 -5.65
CA ILE A 417 -4.23 17.09 -6.33
C ILE A 417 -3.29 17.90 -5.44
N ARG A 418 -3.76 18.98 -4.81
CA ARG A 418 -2.95 19.78 -3.89
C ARG A 418 -2.52 18.99 -2.66
N GLN A 419 -3.39 18.15 -2.10
CA GLN A 419 -3.03 17.24 -1.00
C GLN A 419 -1.90 16.27 -1.41
N CYS A 420 -1.89 15.75 -2.64
CA CYS A 420 -0.78 14.95 -3.16
C CYS A 420 0.53 15.75 -3.23
N LEU A 421 0.47 17.04 -3.58
CA LEU A 421 1.65 17.91 -3.66
C LEU A 421 2.15 18.31 -2.26
N ASP A 422 1.25 18.79 -1.41
CA ASP A 422 1.54 19.27 -0.06
C ASP A 422 2.22 18.20 0.80
N ASN A 423 1.77 16.94 0.71
CA ASN A 423 2.35 15.87 1.50
C ASN A 423 3.82 15.61 1.18
N PHE A 424 4.27 15.88 -0.05
CA PHE A 424 5.62 15.59 -0.53
C PHE A 424 6.41 16.84 -0.94
N ALA A 425 5.93 18.01 -0.54
CA ALA A 425 6.46 19.28 -1.01
C ALA A 425 7.94 19.52 -0.68
N ASP A 426 8.48 18.78 0.31
CA ASP A 426 9.87 18.83 0.74
C ASP A 426 10.70 17.60 0.31
N ASN A 427 10.14 16.70 -0.52
CA ASN A 427 10.79 15.48 -0.99
C ASN A 427 11.15 15.57 -2.47
N ARG A 428 12.44 15.65 -2.78
CA ARG A 428 12.93 15.75 -4.18
C ARG A 428 12.90 14.42 -4.92
N ASN A 429 12.80 13.30 -4.19
CA ASN A 429 12.71 11.95 -4.73
C ASN A 429 11.28 11.47 -5.01
N VAL A 430 10.27 12.33 -4.86
CA VAL A 430 8.89 11.99 -5.20
C VAL A 430 8.57 12.53 -6.58
N VAL A 431 8.09 11.66 -7.45
CA VAL A 431 7.62 11.98 -8.80
C VAL A 431 6.11 11.83 -8.83
N GLN A 432 5.41 12.89 -9.20
CA GLN A 432 3.96 12.92 -9.32
C GLN A 432 3.54 12.42 -10.70
N LEU A 433 2.66 11.43 -10.73
CA LEU A 433 2.04 10.89 -11.94
C LEU A 433 0.53 11.04 -11.81
N ILE A 434 -0.16 11.33 -12.92
CA ILE A 434 -1.60 11.55 -12.87
C ILE A 434 -2.35 10.31 -12.37
N SER A 435 -2.08 9.12 -12.90
CA SER A 435 -2.88 7.93 -12.58
C SER A 435 -2.21 6.65 -13.03
N ALA A 436 -2.31 5.61 -12.20
CA ALA A 436 -2.03 4.26 -12.64
C ALA A 436 -3.05 3.86 -13.72
N GLU A 437 -2.52 3.40 -14.85
CA GLU A 437 -3.27 3.02 -16.05
C GLU A 437 -3.97 4.19 -16.77
N TYR A 438 -3.37 5.39 -16.82
CA TYR A 438 -3.98 6.56 -17.48
C TYR A 438 -4.08 6.42 -19.01
N THR A 439 -5.29 6.12 -19.47
CA THR A 439 -5.75 6.28 -20.87
C THR A 439 -6.90 7.31 -20.94
N GLY A 440 -6.93 8.22 -19.97
CA GLY A 440 -7.93 9.25 -19.82
C GLY A 440 -7.80 10.35 -20.89
N PRO A 441 -8.71 11.33 -20.88
CA PRO A 441 -8.76 12.37 -21.89
C PRO A 441 -7.69 13.45 -21.68
N LEU A 442 -7.40 14.22 -22.75
CA LEU A 442 -6.45 15.33 -22.71
C LEU A 442 -6.86 16.42 -21.71
N HIS A 443 -8.12 16.83 -21.69
CA HIS A 443 -8.57 17.97 -20.88
C HIS A 443 -8.39 17.78 -19.37
N PHE A 444 -8.40 16.52 -18.90
CA PHE A 444 -8.14 16.24 -17.49
C PHE A 444 -6.64 16.23 -17.16
N MET A 445 -5.78 15.83 -18.10
CA MET A 445 -4.33 16.01 -17.98
C MET A 445 -3.97 17.49 -17.94
N GLU A 446 -4.59 18.30 -18.79
CA GLU A 446 -4.44 19.75 -18.80
C GLU A 446 -4.83 20.37 -17.45
N PHE A 447 -6.01 20.01 -16.94
CA PHE A 447 -6.48 20.46 -15.62
C PHE A 447 -5.54 20.04 -14.48
N TRP A 448 -5.01 18.81 -14.52
CA TRP A 448 -4.06 18.32 -13.53
C TRP A 448 -2.76 19.14 -13.52
N LEU A 449 -2.17 19.40 -14.69
CA LEU A 449 -0.98 20.22 -14.83
C LEU A 449 -1.22 21.69 -14.45
N ASP A 450 -2.38 22.24 -14.82
CA ASP A 450 -2.76 23.60 -14.44
C ASP A 450 -2.90 23.73 -12.91
N CYS A 451 -3.46 22.72 -12.22
CA CYS A 451 -3.53 22.69 -10.75
C CYS A 451 -2.14 22.64 -10.09
N ILE A 452 -1.18 21.93 -10.69
CA ILE A 452 0.20 21.88 -10.21
C ILE A 452 0.86 23.25 -10.41
N ALA A 453 0.75 23.84 -11.59
CA ALA A 453 1.33 25.15 -11.87
C ALA A 453 0.78 26.24 -10.93
N GLU A 454 -0.53 26.23 -10.64
CA GLU A 454 -1.13 27.12 -9.64
C GLU A 454 -0.52 26.89 -8.25
N TRP A 455 -0.31 25.64 -7.85
CA TRP A 455 0.28 25.30 -6.55
C TRP A 455 1.75 25.73 -6.44
N GLU A 456 2.55 25.53 -7.48
CA GLU A 456 3.95 25.98 -7.51
C GLU A 456 4.03 27.51 -7.44
N GLN A 457 3.15 28.21 -8.16
CA GLN A 457 3.08 29.67 -8.11
C GLN A 457 2.68 30.20 -6.72
N GLU A 458 1.70 29.57 -6.07
CA GLU A 458 1.21 30.01 -4.76
C GLU A 458 2.18 29.68 -3.61
N THR A 459 2.88 28.54 -3.68
CA THR A 459 3.73 28.05 -2.58
C THR A 459 5.21 28.36 -2.76
N GLY A 460 5.66 28.64 -3.99
CA GLY A 460 7.08 28.76 -4.34
C GLY A 460 7.85 27.44 -4.27
N LYS A 461 7.15 26.31 -4.12
CA LYS A 461 7.73 24.96 -4.14
C LYS A 461 7.65 24.37 -5.56
N HIS A 462 8.48 23.36 -5.82
CA HIS A 462 8.53 22.65 -7.11
C HIS A 462 8.22 21.17 -6.89
N ALA A 463 7.28 20.63 -7.65
CA ALA A 463 6.97 19.21 -7.67
C ALA A 463 7.63 18.55 -8.88
N THR A 464 8.28 17.40 -8.70
CA THR A 464 8.80 16.66 -9.85
C THR A 464 7.65 15.96 -10.58
N VAL A 465 7.38 16.32 -11.84
CA VAL A 465 6.19 15.84 -12.57
C VAL A 465 6.57 14.91 -13.72
N ALA A 466 5.93 13.72 -13.78
CA ALA A 466 6.06 12.79 -14.91
C ALA A 466 4.78 12.71 -15.75
N LEU A 467 4.92 12.98 -17.05
CA LEU A 467 3.88 12.84 -18.06
C LEU A 467 3.79 11.37 -18.49
N SER A 468 2.81 10.65 -17.95
CA SER A 468 2.53 9.24 -18.26
C SER A 468 1.13 9.11 -18.83
N ALA A 469 1.03 9.00 -20.16
CA ALA A 469 -0.25 8.94 -20.87
C ALA A 469 -0.12 8.22 -22.22
N THR A 470 -1.23 8.09 -22.94
CA THR A 470 -1.24 7.67 -24.33
C THR A 470 -0.47 8.68 -25.21
N LYS A 471 0.07 8.22 -26.34
CA LYS A 471 0.98 9.02 -27.18
C LYS A 471 0.36 10.33 -27.66
N ASP A 472 -0.92 10.31 -28.04
CA ASP A 472 -1.67 11.49 -28.48
C ASP A 472 -1.80 12.55 -27.38
N VAL A 473 -2.11 12.14 -26.15
CA VAL A 473 -2.19 13.05 -24.99
C VAL A 473 -0.80 13.56 -24.60
N GLN A 474 0.21 12.68 -24.59
CA GLN A 474 1.59 13.04 -24.30
C GLN A 474 2.12 14.09 -25.28
N ASP A 475 1.95 13.86 -26.58
CA ASP A 475 2.46 14.76 -27.62
C ASP A 475 1.70 16.09 -27.64
N ALA A 476 0.39 16.08 -27.37
CA ALA A 476 -0.39 17.31 -27.24
C ALA A 476 0.13 18.19 -26.09
N ILE A 477 0.36 17.62 -24.90
CA ILE A 477 0.93 18.38 -23.77
C ILE A 477 2.34 18.89 -24.07
N LEU A 478 3.20 18.06 -24.67
CA LEU A 478 4.56 18.47 -25.01
C LEU A 478 4.63 19.53 -26.12
N SER A 479 3.55 19.70 -26.89
CA SER A 479 3.40 20.76 -27.89
C SER A 479 2.82 22.07 -27.32
N ASP A 480 2.27 22.05 -26.11
CA ASP A 480 1.80 23.23 -25.37
C ASP A 480 2.94 23.75 -24.46
N PRO A 481 3.60 24.87 -24.81
CA PRO A 481 4.76 25.34 -24.04
C PRO A 481 4.45 25.67 -22.58
N LYS A 482 3.21 26.11 -22.27
CA LYS A 482 2.82 26.45 -20.91
C LYS A 482 2.80 25.21 -20.03
N ARG A 483 2.18 24.13 -20.50
CA ARG A 483 2.02 22.89 -19.73
C ARG A 483 3.25 21.99 -19.82
N ALA A 484 3.95 22.01 -20.95
CA ALA A 484 5.24 21.35 -21.11
C ALA A 484 6.30 21.88 -20.13
N ALA A 485 6.21 23.15 -19.70
CA ALA A 485 7.10 23.73 -18.70
C ALA A 485 6.91 23.13 -17.30
N VAL A 486 5.73 22.58 -17.00
CA VAL A 486 5.42 21.90 -15.72
C VAL A 486 5.98 20.46 -15.70
N VAL A 487 6.29 19.88 -16.86
CA VAL A 487 6.70 18.48 -16.99
C VAL A 487 8.23 18.36 -16.91
N ASP A 488 8.71 17.57 -15.95
CA ASP A 488 10.13 17.26 -15.75
C ASP A 488 10.54 15.94 -16.45
N ILE A 489 9.63 14.98 -16.49
CA ILE A 489 9.88 13.61 -16.95
C ILE A 489 8.83 13.19 -17.98
N ILE A 490 9.27 12.58 -19.08
CA ILE A 490 8.43 11.92 -20.06
C ILE A 490 8.47 10.41 -19.76
N ASP A 491 7.33 9.83 -19.41
CA ASP A 491 7.20 8.40 -19.10
C ASP A 491 6.53 7.64 -20.25
N ILE A 492 7.35 6.95 -21.04
CA ILE A 492 6.89 6.13 -22.16
C ILE A 492 6.44 4.78 -21.61
N ARG A 493 5.13 4.65 -21.36
CA ARG A 493 4.52 3.45 -20.75
C ARG A 493 3.34 2.88 -21.51
N TYR A 494 2.51 3.73 -22.10
CA TYR A 494 1.25 3.32 -22.74
C TYR A 494 1.32 3.18 -24.26
N TRP A 495 2.51 3.37 -24.84
CA TRP A 495 2.77 3.24 -26.26
C TRP A 495 4.20 2.77 -26.51
N HIS A 496 4.46 2.16 -27.67
CA HIS A 496 5.81 1.77 -28.09
C HIS A 496 5.92 1.58 -29.61
N TYR A 497 7.13 1.75 -30.13
CA TYR A 497 7.48 1.30 -31.48
C TYR A 497 7.53 -0.23 -31.55
N ARG A 498 7.07 -0.80 -32.67
CA ARG A 498 7.09 -2.24 -32.91
C ARG A 498 8.21 -2.61 -33.89
N THR A 499 8.71 -3.83 -33.77
CA THR A 499 9.73 -4.39 -34.67
C THR A 499 9.29 -4.51 -36.14
N ASP A 500 7.99 -4.39 -36.43
CA ASP A 500 7.45 -4.35 -37.81
C ASP A 500 7.40 -2.93 -38.40
N GLY A 501 7.96 -1.94 -37.71
CA GLY A 501 8.01 -0.54 -38.14
C GLY A 501 6.76 0.28 -37.78
N THR A 502 5.69 -0.35 -37.28
CA THR A 502 4.47 0.36 -36.86
C THR A 502 4.52 0.78 -35.39
N VAL A 503 3.52 1.54 -34.92
CA VAL A 503 3.43 2.02 -33.53
C VAL A 503 2.22 1.42 -32.83
N TYR A 504 2.40 0.92 -31.60
CA TYR A 504 1.31 0.71 -30.67
C TYR A 504 1.04 2.01 -29.93
N ALA A 505 0.00 2.73 -30.32
CA ALA A 505 -0.40 3.99 -29.71
C ALA A 505 -1.93 3.98 -29.52
N PRO A 506 -2.43 3.42 -28.40
CA PRO A 506 -3.82 3.62 -27.97
C PRO A 506 -4.16 5.12 -27.91
N GLU A 507 -5.39 5.48 -28.25
CA GLU A 507 -5.89 6.87 -28.13
C GLU A 507 -6.42 7.14 -26.72
N GLY A 508 -6.16 8.34 -26.19
CA GLY A 508 -6.70 8.80 -24.92
C GLY A 508 -8.19 9.11 -24.99
N GLY A 509 -8.87 9.09 -23.84
CA GLY A 509 -10.26 9.52 -23.71
C GLY A 509 -11.30 8.63 -24.41
N LYS A 510 -10.92 7.39 -24.78
CA LYS A 510 -11.85 6.43 -25.44
C LYS A 510 -12.61 5.53 -24.47
N ASN A 511 -12.53 5.79 -23.16
CA ASN A 511 -13.16 4.98 -22.12
C ASN A 511 -12.74 3.50 -22.16
N LEU A 512 -11.46 3.22 -22.46
CA LEU A 512 -10.91 1.87 -22.50
C LEU A 512 -9.66 1.78 -21.63
N ALA A 513 -9.60 0.81 -20.72
CA ALA A 513 -8.41 0.50 -19.94
C ALA A 513 -7.29 -0.04 -20.86
N PRO A 514 -5.99 0.06 -20.47
CA PRO A 514 -4.87 -0.42 -21.29
C PRO A 514 -5.06 -1.84 -21.81
N ARG A 515 -5.50 -2.76 -20.94
CA ARG A 515 -5.76 -4.17 -21.34
C ARG A 515 -6.90 -4.32 -22.36
N GLN A 516 -7.87 -3.39 -22.40
CA GLN A 516 -8.97 -3.42 -23.36
C GLN A 516 -8.50 -2.91 -24.72
N HIS A 517 -7.65 -1.87 -24.76
CA HIS A 517 -6.96 -1.47 -25.98
C HIS A 517 -6.11 -2.61 -26.55
N ALA A 518 -5.33 -3.29 -25.70
CA ALA A 518 -4.50 -4.44 -26.09
C ALA A 518 -5.29 -5.61 -26.72
N ARG A 519 -6.61 -5.71 -26.47
CA ARG A 519 -7.49 -6.69 -27.12
C ARG A 519 -8.02 -6.24 -28.48
N LYS A 520 -8.05 -4.93 -28.74
CA LYS A 520 -8.57 -4.34 -29.99
C LYS A 520 -7.50 -4.06 -31.03
N MET A 521 -6.26 -3.84 -30.59
CA MET A 521 -5.13 -3.60 -31.49
C MET A 521 -3.96 -4.51 -31.09
N LYS A 522 -3.24 -5.04 -32.09
CA LYS A 522 -2.09 -5.92 -31.87
C LYS A 522 -1.03 -5.16 -31.07
N VAL A 523 -0.68 -5.61 -29.86
CA VAL A 523 0.34 -4.92 -29.04
C VAL A 523 1.71 -4.98 -29.75
N GLY A 524 2.05 -6.13 -30.34
CA GLY A 524 3.32 -6.33 -31.07
C GLY A 524 4.51 -6.42 -30.12
N LYS A 525 5.73 -6.65 -30.64
CA LYS A 525 6.97 -6.74 -29.85
C LYS A 525 7.74 -5.43 -29.95
N MET A 526 8.31 -4.97 -28.83
CA MET A 526 9.34 -3.93 -28.80
C MET A 526 10.72 -4.59 -28.69
N GLY A 527 11.61 -4.29 -29.64
CA GLY A 527 13.02 -4.69 -29.62
C GLY A 527 13.92 -3.57 -29.10
N TYR A 528 15.23 -3.86 -29.06
CA TYR A 528 16.25 -2.90 -28.63
C TYR A 528 16.20 -1.59 -29.43
N ARG A 529 16.15 -1.69 -30.77
CA ARG A 529 16.11 -0.52 -31.68
C ARG A 529 14.88 0.35 -31.43
N GLU A 530 13.73 -0.28 -31.20
CA GLU A 530 12.48 0.42 -30.92
C GLU A 530 12.51 1.14 -29.58
N ALA A 531 13.08 0.52 -28.55
CA ALA A 531 13.29 1.13 -27.24
C ALA A 531 14.27 2.32 -27.32
N TYR A 532 15.42 2.14 -27.98
CA TYR A 532 16.39 3.19 -28.23
C TYR A 532 15.76 4.37 -28.99
N LYS A 533 15.02 4.09 -30.07
CA LYS A 533 14.32 5.09 -30.86
C LYS A 533 13.31 5.86 -30.01
N ALA A 534 12.50 5.17 -29.20
CA ALA A 534 11.50 5.81 -28.34
C ALA A 534 12.16 6.80 -27.37
N VAL A 535 13.28 6.43 -26.76
CA VAL A 535 13.98 7.28 -25.79
C VAL A 535 14.73 8.41 -26.49
N SER A 536 15.59 8.09 -27.46
CA SER A 536 16.42 9.07 -28.18
C SER A 536 15.61 10.15 -28.90
N GLU A 537 14.45 9.79 -29.49
CA GLU A 537 13.60 10.76 -30.18
C GLU A 537 13.11 11.86 -29.23
N TYR A 538 12.62 11.49 -28.04
CA TYR A 538 12.14 12.47 -27.06
C TYR A 538 13.27 13.19 -26.35
N ARG A 539 14.40 12.52 -26.10
CA ARG A 539 15.60 13.18 -25.56
C ARG A 539 16.16 14.23 -26.52
N THR A 540 16.14 13.97 -27.81
CA THR A 540 16.59 14.93 -28.84
C THR A 540 15.64 16.12 -28.93
N LYS A 541 14.33 15.88 -28.89
CA LYS A 541 13.30 16.95 -28.97
C LYS A 541 13.22 17.79 -27.69
N TYR A 542 13.43 17.17 -26.52
CA TYR A 542 13.26 17.78 -25.20
C TYR A 542 14.51 17.52 -24.33
N PRO A 543 15.64 18.17 -24.65
CA PRO A 543 16.94 17.89 -24.02
C PRO A 543 16.98 18.18 -22.52
N ASP A 544 16.14 19.09 -22.03
CA ASP A 544 15.97 19.47 -20.62
C ASP A 544 15.19 18.46 -19.78
N LYS A 545 14.39 17.59 -20.41
CA LYS A 545 13.50 16.65 -19.73
C LYS A 545 14.12 15.26 -19.63
N ALA A 546 13.89 14.60 -18.50
CA ALA A 546 14.20 13.18 -18.40
C ALA A 546 13.21 12.34 -19.19
N VAL A 547 13.68 11.21 -19.73
CA VAL A 547 12.84 10.23 -20.42
C VAL A 547 13.04 8.88 -19.74
N VAL A 548 11.95 8.28 -19.28
CA VAL A 548 11.93 6.92 -18.72
C VAL A 548 11.10 6.00 -19.63
N LEU A 549 11.43 4.72 -19.66
CA LEU A 549 10.73 3.71 -20.46
C LEU A 549 10.20 2.60 -19.55
N TYR A 550 8.87 2.57 -19.38
CA TYR A 550 8.16 1.53 -18.64
C TYR A 550 7.10 0.81 -19.47
N ALA A 551 7.20 0.89 -20.80
CA ALA A 551 6.40 0.12 -21.74
C ALA A 551 6.59 -1.39 -21.55
N GLN A 552 5.86 -2.20 -22.33
CA GLN A 552 6.00 -3.67 -22.25
C GLN A 552 7.48 -4.11 -22.37
N ASN A 553 7.83 -5.20 -21.69
CA ASN A 553 9.17 -5.81 -21.69
C ASN A 553 10.37 -4.84 -21.51
N TYR A 554 10.16 -3.66 -20.90
CA TYR A 554 11.22 -2.66 -20.67
C TYR A 554 12.46 -3.18 -19.89
N PRO A 555 12.38 -4.16 -18.96
CA PRO A 555 13.57 -4.59 -18.24
C PRO A 555 14.68 -5.16 -19.14
N ASP A 556 14.30 -5.68 -20.31
CA ASP A 556 15.25 -6.25 -21.28
C ASP A 556 16.02 -5.17 -22.06
N HIS A 557 15.65 -3.89 -21.92
CA HIS A 557 16.12 -2.80 -22.77
C HIS A 557 16.93 -1.73 -22.03
N GLY A 558 17.52 -2.06 -20.87
CA GLY A 558 18.29 -1.11 -20.05
C GLY A 558 19.39 -0.36 -20.82
N TRP A 559 20.16 -1.07 -21.65
CA TRP A 559 21.18 -0.44 -22.51
C TRP A 559 20.58 0.45 -23.60
N ALA A 560 19.43 0.07 -24.19
CA ALA A 560 18.77 0.91 -25.18
C ALA A 560 18.30 2.23 -24.57
N VAL A 561 17.80 2.18 -23.32
CA VAL A 561 17.41 3.36 -22.56
C VAL A 561 18.62 4.25 -22.28
N LEU A 562 19.72 3.69 -21.75
CA LEU A 562 20.92 4.47 -21.46
C LEU A 562 21.52 5.10 -22.73
N MET A 563 21.69 4.31 -23.79
CA MET A 563 22.27 4.81 -25.05
C MET A 563 21.35 5.83 -25.75
N GLY A 564 20.03 5.73 -25.55
CA GLY A 564 19.08 6.73 -26.00
C GLY A 564 19.09 8.03 -25.17
N GLY A 565 19.90 8.10 -24.11
CA GLY A 565 19.99 9.24 -23.18
C GLY A 565 18.90 9.25 -22.10
N GLY A 566 18.28 8.11 -21.82
CA GLY A 566 17.19 7.96 -20.87
C GLY A 566 17.64 7.82 -19.41
N SER A 567 16.68 7.94 -18.51
CA SER A 567 16.83 7.83 -17.06
C SER A 567 16.30 6.51 -16.52
N CYS A 568 16.78 6.12 -15.33
CA CYS A 568 16.38 4.87 -14.67
C CYS A 568 16.49 3.63 -15.59
N PRO A 569 17.57 3.46 -16.38
CA PRO A 569 17.73 2.24 -17.17
C PRO A 569 17.83 1.04 -16.21
N VAL A 570 17.26 -0.10 -16.60
CA VAL A 570 17.34 -1.34 -15.81
C VAL A 570 18.73 -1.96 -16.00
N LEU A 571 19.70 -1.43 -15.25
CA LEU A 571 21.10 -1.81 -15.20
C LEU A 571 21.56 -1.94 -13.73
N GLN A 572 22.75 -2.49 -13.51
CA GLN A 572 23.39 -2.61 -12.19
C GLN A 572 24.92 -2.43 -12.29
N VAL A 573 25.37 -1.35 -12.94
CA VAL A 573 26.79 -1.04 -13.11
C VAL A 573 27.35 -0.45 -11.80
N ALA A 574 28.20 -1.22 -11.10
CA ALA A 574 28.76 -0.81 -9.81
C ALA A 574 29.84 0.30 -9.88
N ASP A 575 30.39 0.61 -11.07
CA ASP A 575 31.45 1.62 -11.22
C ASP A 575 30.90 3.05 -11.04
N GLU A 576 31.21 3.67 -9.90
CA GLU A 576 30.70 5.00 -9.56
C GLU A 576 31.16 6.10 -10.54
N ALA A 577 32.34 5.95 -11.16
CA ALA A 577 32.83 6.92 -12.13
C ALA A 577 32.06 6.83 -13.44
N PHE A 578 31.59 5.63 -13.82
CA PHE A 578 30.67 5.46 -14.94
C PHE A 578 29.33 6.17 -14.65
N LEU A 579 28.73 5.89 -13.49
CA LEU A 579 27.45 6.48 -13.09
C LEU A 579 27.50 8.01 -12.96
N ALA A 580 28.64 8.58 -12.57
CA ALA A 580 28.85 10.03 -12.53
C ALA A 580 29.13 10.66 -13.91
N ALA A 581 29.70 9.88 -14.85
CA ALA A 581 30.07 10.38 -16.17
C ALA A 581 28.92 10.38 -17.17
N VAL A 582 28.09 9.32 -17.19
CA VAL A 582 26.99 9.14 -18.16
C VAL A 582 26.00 10.32 -18.17
N PRO A 583 25.54 10.85 -17.02
CA PRO A 583 24.64 12.01 -17.00
C PRO A 583 25.20 13.28 -17.66
N LEU A 584 26.50 13.34 -17.95
CA LEU A 584 27.18 14.48 -18.58
C LEU A 584 27.56 14.21 -20.04
N MET A 585 27.04 13.12 -20.62
CA MET A 585 27.22 12.77 -22.03
C MET A 585 25.93 13.00 -22.81
N ASP A 586 26.09 13.33 -24.09
CA ASP A 586 24.99 13.52 -25.03
C ASP A 586 24.93 12.37 -26.04
N VAL A 587 23.74 12.06 -26.53
CA VAL A 587 23.54 11.12 -27.64
C VAL A 587 24.26 11.65 -28.87
N VAL A 588 25.12 10.84 -29.48
CA VAL A 588 25.83 11.19 -30.70
C VAL A 588 25.18 10.45 -31.87
N PRO A 589 24.52 11.14 -32.81
CA PRO A 589 23.97 10.51 -34.00
C PRO A 589 25.08 9.86 -34.83
N VAL A 590 24.86 8.60 -35.21
CA VAL A 590 25.76 7.83 -36.09
C VAL A 590 24.95 7.26 -37.24
N ASP A 591 25.53 7.26 -38.43
CA ASP A 591 24.89 6.74 -39.65
C ASP A 591 25.28 5.27 -39.87
N THR A 592 25.00 4.43 -38.88
CA THR A 592 25.23 2.98 -38.93
C THR A 592 24.33 2.26 -37.93
N GLU A 593 24.11 0.97 -38.16
CA GLU A 593 23.46 0.05 -37.21
C GLU A 593 24.47 -0.77 -36.41
N ASP A 594 25.77 -0.55 -36.61
CA ASP A 594 26.84 -1.34 -35.98
C ASP A 594 27.05 -0.99 -34.50
N TYR A 595 26.72 0.24 -34.09
CA TYR A 595 26.83 0.71 -32.71
C TYR A 595 25.98 1.96 -32.48
N GLU A 596 25.67 2.25 -31.20
CA GLU A 596 25.26 3.59 -30.75
C GLU A 596 26.33 4.20 -29.85
N MET A 597 26.30 5.53 -29.69
CA MET A 597 27.29 6.24 -28.88
C MET A 597 26.66 7.40 -28.10
N ILE A 598 27.08 7.52 -26.84
CA ILE A 598 26.96 8.75 -26.06
C ILE A 598 28.36 9.30 -25.78
N ALA A 599 28.54 10.61 -25.80
CA ALA A 599 29.85 11.22 -25.56
C ALA A 599 29.77 12.57 -24.86
N GLY A 600 30.80 12.89 -24.08
CA GLY A 600 30.97 14.17 -23.42
C GLY A 600 32.43 14.63 -23.53
N LYS A 601 32.65 15.92 -23.79
CA LYS A 601 34.00 16.46 -24.03
C LYS A 601 34.97 16.13 -22.89
N LYS A 602 34.51 16.16 -21.63
CA LYS A 602 35.38 15.92 -20.45
C LYS A 602 35.29 14.50 -19.91
N GLN A 603 34.30 13.72 -20.33
CA GLN A 603 33.98 12.40 -19.78
C GLN A 603 34.45 11.28 -20.70
N GLY A 604 34.58 11.56 -22.00
CA GLY A 604 34.91 10.60 -23.04
C GLY A 604 33.65 10.07 -23.73
N ALA A 605 33.61 8.78 -24.04
CA ALA A 605 32.48 8.20 -24.78
C ALA A 605 32.12 6.79 -24.27
N VAL A 606 30.85 6.44 -24.39
CA VAL A 606 30.34 5.08 -24.20
C VAL A 606 29.73 4.64 -25.52
N LEU A 607 30.08 3.42 -25.96
CA LEU A 607 29.57 2.81 -27.17
C LEU A 607 28.89 1.50 -26.81
N ASN A 608 27.71 1.24 -27.37
CA ASN A 608 27.12 -0.09 -27.36
C ASN A 608 27.26 -0.68 -28.76
N VAL A 609 28.08 -1.72 -28.90
CA VAL A 609 28.51 -2.26 -30.18
C VAL A 609 27.79 -3.57 -30.48
N HIS A 610 27.14 -3.64 -31.65
CA HIS A 610 26.31 -4.75 -32.11
C HIS A 610 26.95 -5.59 -33.22
N ARG A 611 28.09 -5.16 -33.77
CA ARG A 611 28.83 -5.92 -34.79
C ARG A 611 30.33 -5.82 -34.58
N LEU A 612 31.04 -6.90 -34.91
CA LEU A 612 32.50 -6.99 -34.82
C LEU A 612 33.18 -6.24 -35.98
N THR A 613 33.25 -4.93 -35.87
CA THR A 613 33.94 -4.05 -36.83
C THR A 613 34.82 -3.04 -36.10
N ASP A 614 35.90 -2.60 -36.73
CA ASP A 614 36.73 -1.54 -36.18
C ASP A 614 35.99 -0.20 -36.27
N ILE A 615 35.90 0.51 -35.14
CA ILE A 615 35.17 1.77 -35.05
C ILE A 615 36.17 2.90 -34.85
N THR A 616 36.07 3.95 -35.66
CA THR A 616 36.82 5.20 -35.45
C THR A 616 35.95 6.17 -34.67
N VAL A 617 36.33 6.45 -33.43
CA VAL A 617 35.58 7.30 -32.51
C VAL A 617 36.20 8.69 -32.47
N PRO A 618 35.48 9.76 -32.84
CA PRO A 618 35.91 11.13 -32.62
C PRO A 618 36.03 11.41 -31.12
N LEU A 619 37.21 11.80 -30.64
CA LEU A 619 37.47 12.05 -29.23
C LEU A 619 38.44 13.21 -29.07
N SER A 620 38.19 14.09 -28.11
CA SER A 620 39.13 15.19 -27.84
C SER A 620 40.52 14.66 -27.47
N SER A 621 41.56 15.34 -27.92
CA SER A 621 42.94 15.01 -27.55
C SER A 621 43.12 14.91 -26.01
N GLY A 622 43.72 13.82 -25.54
CA GLY A 622 43.81 13.53 -24.10
C GLY A 622 44.30 12.12 -23.77
N LYS A 623 44.25 11.77 -22.47
CA LYS A 623 44.50 10.42 -21.98
C LYS A 623 43.17 9.75 -21.64
N TYR A 624 43.05 8.47 -22.00
CA TYR A 624 41.83 7.70 -21.80
C TYR A 624 42.15 6.32 -21.21
N ALA A 625 41.23 5.77 -20.44
CA ALA A 625 41.13 4.34 -20.21
C ALA A 625 40.08 3.74 -21.16
N VAL A 626 40.36 2.57 -21.70
CA VAL A 626 39.39 1.77 -22.46
C VAL A 626 38.90 0.67 -21.53
N LYS A 627 37.62 0.72 -21.18
CA LYS A 627 36.93 -0.27 -20.38
C LYS A 627 35.89 -1.00 -21.22
N TYR A 628 35.58 -2.23 -20.83
CA TYR A 628 34.48 -3.00 -21.36
C TYR A 628 33.52 -3.33 -20.22
N ILE A 629 32.23 -3.11 -20.45
CA ILE A 629 31.15 -3.46 -19.54
C ILE A 629 30.40 -4.63 -20.18
N ASP A 630 30.32 -5.74 -19.45
CA ASP A 630 29.53 -6.89 -19.90
C ASP A 630 28.04 -6.51 -19.90
N PRO A 631 27.33 -6.65 -21.03
CA PRO A 631 25.97 -6.18 -21.12
C PRO A 631 24.97 -7.02 -20.29
N GLN A 632 25.36 -8.22 -19.84
CA GLN A 632 24.53 -9.12 -19.03
C GLN A 632 24.90 -9.08 -17.55
N THR A 633 26.19 -9.10 -17.21
CA THR A 633 26.65 -9.12 -15.81
C THR A 633 26.90 -7.73 -15.24
N TYR A 634 27.00 -6.70 -16.10
CA TYR A 634 27.34 -5.32 -15.76
C TYR A 634 28.74 -5.14 -15.14
N GLU A 635 29.57 -6.19 -15.20
CA GLU A 635 30.94 -6.14 -14.71
C GLU A 635 31.82 -5.27 -15.61
N VAL A 636 32.57 -4.36 -14.99
CA VAL A 636 33.47 -3.45 -15.68
C VAL A 636 34.89 -4.02 -15.66
N SER A 637 35.48 -4.19 -16.84
CA SER A 637 36.86 -4.66 -17.03
C SER A 637 37.69 -3.59 -17.73
N VAL A 638 38.90 -3.35 -17.24
CA VAL A 638 39.84 -2.42 -17.90
C VAL A 638 40.59 -3.18 -19.00
N LEU A 639 40.36 -2.81 -20.25
CA LEU A 639 41.07 -3.37 -21.40
C LEU A 639 42.42 -2.69 -21.61
N VAL A 640 42.44 -1.36 -21.50
CA VAL A 640 43.63 -0.53 -21.61
C VAL A 640 43.53 0.58 -20.57
N ASP A 641 44.47 0.64 -19.63
CA ASP A 641 44.40 1.64 -18.56
C ASP A 641 44.78 3.05 -19.05
N ASN A 642 45.67 3.18 -20.03
CA ASN A 642 46.12 4.50 -20.47
C ASN A 642 46.48 4.50 -21.96
N VAL A 643 45.67 5.21 -22.75
CA VAL A 643 45.92 5.46 -24.17
C VAL A 643 45.88 6.95 -24.45
N LYS A 644 46.87 7.44 -25.22
CA LYS A 644 46.87 8.81 -25.73
C LYS A 644 46.02 8.86 -26.99
N VAL A 645 45.03 9.73 -26.99
CA VAL A 645 44.15 9.98 -28.13
C VAL A 645 44.51 11.35 -28.72
N LYS A 646 44.58 11.43 -30.06
CA LYS A 646 44.79 12.68 -30.80
C LYS A 646 43.66 12.84 -31.80
N ASP A 647 42.61 13.53 -31.36
CA ASP A 647 41.38 13.88 -32.10
C ASP A 647 40.48 12.70 -32.54
N SER A 648 41.02 11.49 -32.67
CA SER A 648 40.26 10.25 -32.86
C SER A 648 40.95 9.04 -32.24
N PHE A 649 40.15 8.01 -31.95
CA PHE A 649 40.60 6.72 -31.42
C PHE A 649 40.05 5.59 -32.28
N ARG A 650 40.91 4.66 -32.72
CA ARG A 650 40.47 3.43 -33.40
C ARG A 650 40.23 2.35 -32.35
N LEU A 651 38.96 2.03 -32.11
CA LEU A 651 38.53 0.95 -31.25
C LEU A 651 38.51 -0.37 -32.05
N THR A 652 39.40 -1.29 -31.72
CA THR A 652 39.33 -2.66 -32.25
C THR A 652 38.36 -3.49 -31.41
N VAL A 653 37.20 -3.80 -31.99
CA VAL A 653 36.12 -4.52 -31.33
C VAL A 653 36.42 -6.01 -31.38
N LYS A 654 36.73 -6.60 -30.22
CA LYS A 654 36.98 -8.06 -30.09
C LYS A 654 35.74 -8.86 -29.69
N LYS A 655 34.73 -8.17 -29.16
CA LYS A 655 33.44 -8.71 -28.74
C LYS A 655 32.36 -7.64 -28.80
N GLU A 656 31.12 -8.02 -29.07
CA GLU A 656 29.95 -7.16 -28.95
C GLU A 656 29.71 -6.77 -27.48
N GLY A 657 28.99 -5.68 -27.26
CA GLY A 657 28.68 -5.13 -25.94
C GLY A 657 29.21 -3.71 -25.74
N VAL A 658 29.41 -3.32 -24.48
CA VAL A 658 29.57 -1.91 -24.11
C VAL A 658 31.04 -1.57 -23.89
N TYR A 659 31.53 -0.56 -24.61
CA TYR A 659 32.87 -0.02 -24.46
C TYR A 659 32.80 1.39 -23.87
N TRP A 660 33.55 1.64 -22.81
CA TRP A 660 33.66 2.94 -22.17
C TRP A 660 35.07 3.49 -22.31
N LEU A 661 35.19 4.54 -23.11
CA LEU A 661 36.39 5.34 -23.33
C LEU A 661 36.40 6.46 -22.28
N GLN A 662 36.82 6.14 -21.06
CA GLN A 662 36.86 7.06 -19.94
C GLN A 662 38.00 8.06 -20.10
N ARG A 663 37.72 9.37 -20.12
CA ARG A 663 38.76 10.40 -20.07
C ARG A 663 39.40 10.42 -18.67
N LYS A 664 40.73 10.45 -18.61
CA LYS A 664 41.51 10.55 -17.35
C LYS A 664 41.83 11.99 -16.97
#